data_AF-W3ASC2-F1
#
_entry.id   AF-W3ASC2-F1
#
_cell.length_a   1.000
_cell.length_b   1.000
_cell.length_c   1.000
_cell.angle_alpha   90.00
_cell.angle_beta   90.00
_cell.angle_gamma   90.00
#
_symmetry.space_group_name_H-M   'P 1'
#
loop_
_entity.id
_entity.type
_entity.pdbx_description
1 polymer ?
#
loop_
_entity_poly.entity_id
_entity_poly.type
_entity_poly.pdbx_seq_one_letter_code
_entity_poly.pdbx_strand_id
1 'polypeptide(L)'
;MKHSVVIAADKSGSGKTTLTCGLIHVLKKRGLKVQSFKCGPDYIDPMFHRKVLGVAAANLDSFFVESELLRQLYEERAGSADISVIEGVMGYYDGLGGVSTRGSTWEVAGIIGSPTVLIMDCKGGSVSIAALIRGMLDFPKHQRGSGIRGVILNRVSPMFYERLKGLIEDACPEVKVLGYLPEIKEYNVPSRHLGLISPEEMAGFTSWIEALGETIEKNIDIDGIIRLASENASSVSTEIPEMGKLSRTVKLGIAEDEAFSFYYQENKDLLVKMGAELVGFSPLHDESLPEDLDGLIIGGGYPELYAEALSANVSMRNSVAQAVKKGIPLIAECGGYMYLNKLIYTEGIEENSRVGNSSMKPDEAGYEMCGVFSGELRKKDRLVRFGYVEAETKTAGLFGPAGMVLRGHEFHRFDCADNGAGFSISKPSAGTGKTKTERKTYDGIFYDRSMSSGWPHFYYYSNPEAIFNFMKNCERFQIQRAAQQKWDSIGKPIDSLGVLEKHVIKLCGIQRTLEPSVEKRALVVLCADHGCVKEGVTQTDSSVTRKVADSFVKGMTTTSIFSKGNDVDVYTVDVGMMGPRYSDSEDSLNFQKIRCDVVNDRRLMNGSGNIAVEAAMDEETGRKALQLGRDIVRELKESGYDIIATGEMGIGNTTPTAALLAYFMGASVEEAVGYGAGLSEEGLRRKQDVVRRALERLEKLSLSEGSKGYRVFSREAAEKALFQIGGLEIAVMAGMFIGAVEHEVPIIIDGIISTAAALSAFMIDERISDYAFASHISRERLAGQALERMDLRAIIDAEMSLGEGSGAVLLIPLLAAAVDAFNKMGTFKDIDVTAYHRFK
;
A
#
# COMPACT_ATOMS: atom_id res chain seq x y z
N MET A 1 -12.48 -32.88 -13.82
CA MET A 1 -12.45 -32.65 -12.36
C MET A 1 -11.00 -32.68 -11.93
N LYS A 2 -10.54 -31.71 -11.14
CA LYS A 2 -9.14 -31.66 -10.69
C LYS A 2 -9.02 -32.56 -9.47
N HIS A 3 -8.18 -33.59 -9.52
CA HIS A 3 -7.98 -34.47 -8.36
C HIS A 3 -7.19 -33.72 -7.29
N SER A 4 -7.58 -33.83 -6.02
CA SER A 4 -6.81 -33.26 -4.92
C SER A 4 -7.05 -33.94 -3.60
N VAL A 5 -6.03 -33.91 -2.76
CA VAL A 5 -6.07 -34.49 -1.43
C VAL A 5 -5.40 -33.56 -0.43
N VAL A 6 -6.04 -33.39 0.72
CA VAL A 6 -5.47 -32.65 1.85
C VAL A 6 -4.74 -33.62 2.77
N ILE A 7 -3.50 -33.31 3.13
CA ILE A 7 -2.71 -34.04 4.11
C ILE A 7 -2.75 -33.26 5.43
N ALA A 8 -3.50 -33.75 6.41
CA ALA A 8 -3.68 -33.08 7.70
C ALA A 8 -3.14 -33.93 8.86
N ALA A 9 -3.13 -33.38 10.08
CA ALA A 9 -2.78 -34.11 11.28
C ALA A 9 -3.60 -33.62 12.49
N ASP A 10 -3.53 -34.37 13.59
CA ASP A 10 -4.10 -33.99 14.89
C ASP A 10 -3.41 -32.77 15.51
N LYS A 11 -2.09 -32.61 15.26
CA LYS A 11 -1.27 -31.52 15.79
C LYS A 11 -0.03 -31.23 14.94
N SER A 12 0.69 -30.17 15.30
CA SER A 12 2.03 -29.88 14.77
C SER A 12 3.05 -30.96 15.17
N GLY A 13 4.02 -31.25 14.30
CA GLY A 13 5.06 -32.25 14.55
C GLY A 13 4.65 -33.71 14.27
N SER A 14 3.41 -33.99 13.86
CA SER A 14 2.96 -35.35 13.53
C SER A 14 3.51 -35.90 12.20
N GLY A 15 4.33 -35.14 11.45
CA GLY A 15 5.02 -35.59 10.23
C GLY A 15 4.36 -35.19 8.89
N LYS A 16 3.52 -34.15 8.87
CA LYS A 16 2.85 -33.64 7.65
C LYS A 16 3.83 -33.36 6.51
N THR A 17 4.78 -32.46 6.72
CA THR A 17 5.75 -32.03 5.70
C THR A 17 6.55 -33.19 5.13
N THR A 18 7.01 -34.10 6.00
CA THR A 18 7.72 -35.32 5.60
C THR A 18 6.86 -36.17 4.68
N LEU A 19 5.63 -36.51 5.11
CA LEU A 19 4.75 -37.35 4.32
C LEU A 19 4.33 -36.66 3.01
N THR A 20 4.03 -35.37 3.03
CA THR A 20 3.69 -34.58 1.84
C THR A 20 4.83 -34.63 0.82
N CYS A 21 6.07 -34.33 1.24
CA CYS A 21 7.23 -34.34 0.35
C CYS A 21 7.44 -35.73 -0.29
N GLY A 22 7.37 -36.78 0.53
CA GLY A 22 7.54 -38.14 0.03
C GLY A 22 6.40 -38.61 -0.88
N LEU A 23 5.15 -38.24 -0.58
CA LEU A 23 4.00 -38.51 -1.45
C LEU A 23 4.14 -37.80 -2.80
N ILE A 24 4.51 -36.51 -2.78
CA ILE A 24 4.78 -35.73 -3.99
C ILE A 24 5.87 -36.41 -4.84
N HIS A 25 6.97 -36.82 -4.21
CA HIS A 25 8.07 -37.52 -4.89
C HIS A 25 7.59 -38.82 -5.57
N VAL A 26 6.81 -39.62 -4.85
CA VAL A 26 6.25 -40.88 -5.36
C VAL A 26 5.31 -40.65 -6.54
N LEU A 27 4.38 -39.71 -6.43
CA LEU A 27 3.43 -39.38 -7.51
C LEU A 27 4.16 -38.90 -8.77
N LYS A 28 5.23 -38.10 -8.60
CA LYS A 28 6.10 -37.66 -9.70
C LYS A 28 6.85 -38.84 -10.33
N LYS A 29 7.38 -39.77 -9.52
CA LYS A 29 8.04 -41.00 -10.01
C LYS A 29 7.08 -41.91 -10.79
N ARG A 30 5.79 -41.87 -10.45
CA ARG A 30 4.70 -42.53 -11.18
C ARG A 30 4.26 -41.77 -12.45
N GLY A 31 4.91 -40.66 -12.79
CA GLY A 31 4.68 -39.91 -14.03
C GLY A 31 3.51 -38.92 -13.98
N LEU A 32 2.94 -38.65 -12.81
CA LEU A 32 1.85 -37.68 -12.64
C LEU A 32 2.39 -36.25 -12.57
N LYS A 33 1.66 -35.30 -13.15
CA LYS A 33 1.85 -33.87 -12.94
C LYS A 33 1.24 -33.48 -11.61
N VAL A 34 2.09 -33.19 -10.64
CA VAL A 34 1.68 -32.85 -9.28
C VAL A 34 1.80 -31.35 -9.05
N GLN A 35 0.75 -30.74 -8.49
CA GLN A 35 0.83 -29.40 -7.92
C GLN A 35 0.75 -29.51 -6.40
N SER A 36 1.54 -28.74 -5.66
CA SER A 36 1.41 -28.68 -4.20
C SER A 36 0.92 -27.33 -3.71
N PHE A 37 0.25 -27.39 -2.57
CA PHE A 37 -0.25 -26.25 -1.83
C PHE A 37 0.06 -26.43 -0.34
N LYS A 38 0.19 -25.32 0.38
CA LYS A 38 0.32 -25.26 1.83
C LYS A 38 -0.81 -24.41 2.39
N CYS A 39 -1.57 -24.97 3.32
CA CYS A 39 -2.52 -24.18 4.10
C CYS A 39 -1.77 -23.21 5.02
N GLY A 40 -2.29 -22.00 5.19
CA GLY A 40 -1.76 -21.02 6.13
C GLY A 40 -0.56 -20.20 5.63
N PRO A 41 -0.02 -19.31 6.48
CA PRO A 41 0.95 -18.29 6.12
C PRO A 41 2.38 -18.80 6.35
N ASP A 42 2.79 -19.80 5.58
CA ASP A 42 4.08 -20.48 5.77
C ASP A 42 4.89 -20.47 4.47
N TYR A 43 6.15 -20.03 4.54
CA TYR A 43 7.08 -20.04 3.40
C TYR A 43 8.03 -21.23 3.41
N ILE A 44 8.26 -21.84 4.57
CA ILE A 44 9.29 -22.85 4.76
C ILE A 44 8.82 -24.17 4.13
N ASP A 45 7.61 -24.62 4.45
CA ASP A 45 7.06 -25.85 3.89
C ASP A 45 6.96 -25.80 2.33
N PRO A 46 6.50 -24.69 1.70
CA PRO A 46 6.57 -24.51 0.26
C PRO A 46 7.98 -24.62 -0.35
N MET A 47 9.04 -24.20 0.35
CA MET A 47 10.42 -24.37 -0.14
C MET A 47 10.79 -25.86 -0.26
N PHE A 48 10.41 -26.68 0.72
CA PHE A 48 10.62 -28.13 0.67
C PHE A 48 9.87 -28.75 -0.50
N HIS A 49 8.60 -28.38 -0.68
CA HIS A 49 7.80 -28.85 -1.81
C HIS A 49 8.44 -28.47 -3.15
N ARG A 50 8.86 -27.21 -3.30
CA ARG A 50 9.53 -26.69 -4.50
C ARG A 50 10.80 -27.48 -4.81
N LYS A 51 11.59 -27.84 -3.80
CA LYS A 51 12.81 -28.65 -3.99
C LYS A 51 12.50 -30.04 -4.55
N VAL A 52 11.40 -30.67 -4.13
CA VAL A 52 10.97 -31.99 -4.63
C VAL A 52 10.32 -31.88 -6.02
N LEU A 53 9.42 -30.91 -6.21
CA LEU A 53 8.65 -30.73 -7.43
C LEU A 53 9.48 -30.18 -8.58
N GLY A 54 10.36 -29.22 -8.29
CA GLY A 54 11.03 -28.36 -9.27
C GLY A 54 10.16 -27.19 -9.76
N VAL A 55 8.91 -27.08 -9.28
CA VAL A 55 7.99 -25.97 -9.55
C VAL A 55 7.55 -25.32 -8.24
N ALA A 56 7.08 -24.07 -8.30
CA ALA A 56 6.67 -23.33 -7.11
C ALA A 56 5.44 -23.97 -6.43
N ALA A 57 5.51 -24.07 -5.11
CA ALA A 57 4.38 -24.40 -4.25
C ALA A 57 3.64 -23.11 -3.85
N ALA A 58 2.38 -23.28 -3.45
CA ALA A 58 1.41 -22.21 -3.32
C ALA A 58 0.80 -22.15 -1.91
N ASN A 59 0.36 -20.99 -1.46
CA ASN A 59 -0.31 -20.85 -0.17
C ASN A 59 -1.82 -20.66 -0.31
N LEU A 60 -2.58 -21.35 0.55
CA LEU A 60 -4.04 -21.23 0.64
C LEU A 60 -4.44 -20.86 2.07
N ASP A 61 -5.05 -19.69 2.24
CA ASP A 61 -5.36 -19.17 3.57
C ASP A 61 -6.64 -18.32 3.56
N SER A 62 -7.67 -18.82 4.25
CA SER A 62 -8.97 -18.17 4.39
C SER A 62 -8.98 -17.00 5.38
N PHE A 63 -7.86 -16.73 6.06
CA PHE A 63 -7.65 -15.45 6.74
C PHE A 63 -7.30 -14.35 5.75
N PHE A 64 -6.41 -14.61 4.79
CA PHE A 64 -5.95 -13.59 3.85
C PHE A 64 -7.00 -13.21 2.81
N VAL A 65 -7.77 -14.18 2.33
CA VAL A 65 -8.75 -14.00 1.26
C VAL A 65 -10.06 -14.70 1.58
N GLU A 66 -11.15 -14.21 1.00
CA GLU A 66 -12.47 -14.85 1.13
C GLU A 66 -12.55 -16.14 0.31
N SER A 67 -13.57 -16.96 0.59
CA SER A 67 -13.67 -18.35 0.10
C SER A 67 -13.68 -18.47 -1.43
N GLU A 68 -14.35 -17.54 -2.11
CA GLU A 68 -14.48 -17.48 -3.56
C GLU A 68 -13.12 -17.26 -4.23
N LEU A 69 -12.35 -16.27 -3.74
CA LEU A 69 -11.02 -15.97 -4.25
C LEU A 69 -10.03 -17.09 -3.91
N LEU A 70 -10.10 -17.68 -2.71
CA LEU A 70 -9.26 -18.81 -2.32
C LEU A 70 -9.44 -20.00 -3.28
N ARG A 71 -10.69 -20.38 -3.55
CA ARG A 71 -11.01 -21.46 -4.50
C ARG A 71 -10.46 -21.15 -5.88
N GLN A 72 -10.58 -19.91 -6.33
CA GLN A 72 -10.08 -19.49 -7.64
C GLN A 72 -8.55 -19.58 -7.73
N LEU A 73 -7.82 -19.08 -6.72
CA LEU A 73 -6.35 -19.16 -6.66
C LEU A 73 -5.88 -20.62 -6.69
N TYR A 74 -6.59 -21.50 -5.97
CA TYR A 74 -6.37 -22.94 -6.05
C TYR A 74 -6.61 -23.48 -7.48
N GLU A 75 -7.75 -23.16 -8.09
CA GLU A 75 -8.10 -23.67 -9.42
C GLU A 75 -7.11 -23.21 -10.49
N GLU A 76 -6.72 -21.95 -10.48
CA GLU A 76 -5.78 -21.39 -11.46
C GLU A 76 -4.45 -22.15 -11.46
N ARG A 77 -3.85 -22.34 -10.28
CA ARG A 77 -2.59 -23.08 -10.13
C ARG A 77 -2.75 -24.58 -10.38
N ALA A 78 -3.83 -25.18 -9.90
CA ALA A 78 -4.09 -26.61 -10.12
C ALA A 78 -4.39 -26.93 -11.61
N GLY A 79 -4.56 -25.91 -12.47
CA GLY A 79 -5.08 -26.00 -13.84
C GLY A 79 -4.55 -27.15 -14.70
N SER A 80 -3.25 -27.41 -14.70
CA SER A 80 -2.62 -28.43 -15.55
C SER A 80 -2.15 -29.69 -14.80
N ALA A 81 -2.46 -29.79 -13.51
CA ALA A 81 -2.04 -30.90 -12.67
C ALA A 81 -3.00 -32.09 -12.75
N ASP A 82 -2.45 -33.30 -12.76
CA ASP A 82 -3.21 -34.55 -12.65
C ASP A 82 -3.71 -34.76 -11.22
N ILE A 83 -2.95 -34.26 -10.23
CA ILE A 83 -3.31 -34.32 -8.81
C ILE A 83 -2.70 -33.14 -8.04
N SER A 84 -3.49 -32.55 -7.14
CA SER A 84 -3.02 -31.53 -6.19
C SER A 84 -2.85 -32.12 -4.78
N VAL A 85 -1.70 -31.91 -4.16
CA VAL A 85 -1.43 -32.32 -2.78
C VAL A 85 -1.38 -31.08 -1.89
N ILE A 86 -2.33 -30.97 -0.96
CA ILE A 86 -2.50 -29.79 -0.12
C ILE A 86 -2.06 -30.13 1.31
N GLU A 87 -0.97 -29.55 1.77
CA GLU A 87 -0.47 -29.75 3.14
C GLU A 87 -1.20 -28.86 4.14
N GLY A 88 -1.75 -29.46 5.20
CA GLY A 88 -2.39 -28.76 6.30
C GLY A 88 -1.44 -27.95 7.18
N VAL A 89 -1.99 -26.99 7.92
CA VAL A 89 -1.31 -26.22 8.97
C VAL A 89 -1.81 -26.64 10.34
N MET A 90 -0.94 -26.58 11.36
CA MET A 90 -1.26 -26.92 12.76
C MET A 90 -2.04 -28.25 12.89
N GLY A 91 -2.96 -28.38 13.83
CA GLY A 91 -3.97 -29.44 13.83
C GLY A 91 -5.09 -29.16 12.81
N TYR A 92 -5.79 -30.20 12.39
CA TYR A 92 -6.80 -30.12 11.32
C TYR A 92 -7.86 -29.02 11.53
N TYR A 93 -8.27 -28.80 12.78
CA TYR A 93 -9.28 -27.80 13.16
C TYR A 93 -8.70 -26.48 13.70
N ASP A 94 -7.38 -26.38 13.84
CA ASP A 94 -6.73 -25.27 14.53
C ASP A 94 -6.61 -24.07 13.59
N GLY A 95 -7.48 -23.08 13.78
CA GLY A 95 -7.48 -21.81 13.05
C GLY A 95 -7.09 -20.63 13.94
N LEU A 96 -7.70 -19.47 13.68
CA LEU A 96 -7.39 -18.19 14.32
C LEU A 96 -7.38 -18.28 15.86
N GLY A 97 -6.23 -17.94 16.43
CA GLY A 97 -5.96 -17.96 17.88
C GLY A 97 -6.16 -19.31 18.57
N GLY A 98 -6.25 -20.41 17.83
CA GLY A 98 -6.48 -21.75 18.39
C GLY A 98 -7.87 -21.96 19.01
N VAL A 99 -8.81 -21.04 18.77
CA VAL A 99 -10.18 -21.08 19.33
C VAL A 99 -11.26 -20.92 18.24
N SER A 100 -10.85 -20.95 16.98
CA SER A 100 -11.72 -20.85 15.81
C SER A 100 -11.26 -21.85 14.75
N THR A 101 -12.18 -22.32 13.92
CA THR A 101 -11.86 -23.10 12.70
C THR A 101 -11.57 -22.19 11.50
N ARG A 102 -11.73 -20.87 11.61
CA ARG A 102 -11.39 -19.94 10.53
C ARG A 102 -9.87 -19.93 10.31
N GLY A 103 -9.40 -20.03 9.07
CA GLY A 103 -7.97 -20.14 8.73
C GLY A 103 -7.38 -21.52 9.03
N SER A 104 -8.20 -22.53 9.33
CA SER A 104 -7.75 -23.90 9.59
C SER A 104 -7.66 -24.75 8.33
N THR A 105 -6.95 -25.88 8.43
CA THR A 105 -6.88 -26.89 7.36
C THR A 105 -8.28 -27.41 6.98
N TRP A 106 -9.17 -27.61 7.97
CA TRP A 106 -10.54 -28.05 7.75
C TRP A 106 -11.35 -27.07 6.91
N GLU A 107 -11.23 -25.76 7.20
CA GLU A 107 -11.97 -24.75 6.45
C GLU A 107 -11.48 -24.67 4.99
N VAL A 108 -10.16 -24.67 4.78
CA VAL A 108 -9.58 -24.71 3.43
C VAL A 108 -9.99 -25.97 2.67
N ALA A 109 -9.98 -27.15 3.30
CA ALA A 109 -10.46 -28.39 2.71
C ALA A 109 -11.94 -28.32 2.30
N GLY A 110 -12.78 -27.68 3.13
CA GLY A 110 -14.19 -27.41 2.85
C GLY A 110 -14.39 -26.47 1.66
N ILE A 111 -13.65 -25.34 1.64
CA ILE A 111 -13.69 -24.37 0.54
C ILE A 111 -13.28 -25.02 -0.78
N ILE A 112 -12.26 -25.86 -0.79
CA ILE A 112 -11.82 -26.54 -2.03
C ILE A 112 -12.75 -27.69 -2.38
N GLY A 113 -13.39 -28.32 -1.40
CA GLY A 113 -14.16 -29.55 -1.58
C GLY A 113 -13.26 -30.76 -1.79
N SER A 114 -12.16 -30.83 -1.02
CA SER A 114 -11.15 -31.89 -1.12
C SER A 114 -11.19 -32.85 0.08
N PRO A 115 -11.08 -34.17 -0.13
CA PRO A 115 -10.99 -35.15 0.94
C PRO A 115 -9.65 -35.04 1.66
N THR A 116 -9.66 -35.37 2.94
CA THR A 116 -8.50 -35.29 3.82
C THR A 116 -8.00 -36.67 4.21
N VAL A 117 -6.68 -36.85 4.12
CA VAL A 117 -5.94 -37.95 4.73
C VAL A 117 -5.30 -37.44 6.01
N LEU A 118 -5.69 -38.02 7.15
CA LEU A 118 -5.23 -37.65 8.48
C LEU A 118 -4.01 -38.48 8.87
N ILE A 119 -2.90 -37.80 9.20
CA ILE A 119 -1.73 -38.42 9.80
C ILE A 119 -1.91 -38.44 11.32
N MET A 120 -1.80 -39.64 11.90
CA MET A 120 -1.85 -39.85 13.33
C MET A 120 -0.48 -40.26 13.86
N ASP A 121 0.09 -39.47 14.78
CA ASP A 121 1.29 -39.87 15.52
C ASP A 121 0.91 -40.92 16.55
N CYS A 122 1.29 -42.17 16.29
CA CYS A 122 0.93 -43.31 17.13
C CYS A 122 2.03 -43.70 18.12
N LYS A 123 3.13 -42.92 18.22
CA LYS A 123 4.21 -43.22 19.16
C LYS A 123 3.69 -43.24 20.59
N GLY A 124 3.77 -44.41 21.24
CA GLY A 124 3.26 -44.62 22.60
C GLY A 124 1.73 -44.67 22.71
N GLY A 125 1.01 -44.66 21.59
CA GLY A 125 -0.45 -44.78 21.53
C GLY A 125 -0.93 -46.21 21.25
N SER A 126 -2.18 -46.51 21.62
CA SER A 126 -2.86 -47.79 21.34
C SER A 126 -4.34 -47.54 21.04
N VAL A 127 -5.29 -48.18 21.74
CA VAL A 127 -6.75 -48.03 21.58
C VAL A 127 -7.21 -46.57 21.53
N SER A 128 -6.57 -45.67 22.29
CA SER A 128 -6.89 -44.23 22.30
C SER A 128 -6.77 -43.55 20.93
N ILE A 129 -5.98 -44.10 20.00
CA ILE A 129 -5.87 -43.56 18.63
C ILE A 129 -7.22 -43.62 17.91
N ALA A 130 -7.96 -44.73 18.02
CA ALA A 130 -9.29 -44.82 17.42
C ALA A 130 -10.30 -43.87 18.07
N ALA A 131 -10.22 -43.65 19.39
CA ALA A 131 -11.06 -42.68 20.08
C ALA A 131 -10.80 -41.25 19.60
N LEU A 132 -9.53 -40.88 19.39
CA LEU A 132 -9.16 -39.57 18.83
C LEU A 132 -9.68 -39.40 17.41
N ILE A 133 -9.49 -40.41 16.54
CA ILE A 133 -9.98 -40.37 15.15
C ILE A 133 -11.51 -40.25 15.13
N ARG A 134 -12.22 -41.06 15.91
CA ARG A 134 -13.69 -40.97 16.04
C ARG A 134 -14.13 -39.58 16.48
N GLY A 135 -13.49 -39.02 17.51
CA GLY A 135 -13.77 -37.65 17.97
C GLY A 135 -13.54 -36.60 16.89
N MET A 136 -12.46 -36.73 16.10
CA MET A 136 -12.19 -35.83 14.97
C MET A 136 -13.19 -35.98 13.83
N LEU A 137 -13.71 -37.18 13.57
CA LEU A 137 -14.77 -37.40 12.58
C LEU A 137 -16.11 -36.78 13.01
N ASP A 138 -16.40 -36.83 14.30
CA ASP A 138 -17.67 -36.34 14.86
C ASP A 138 -17.69 -34.81 15.09
N PHE A 139 -16.53 -34.14 15.05
CA PHE A 139 -16.39 -32.73 15.42
C PHE A 139 -15.54 -31.94 14.42
N PRO A 140 -16.08 -30.90 13.74
CA PRO A 140 -17.48 -30.61 13.37
C PRO A 140 -17.96 -31.46 12.17
N LYS A 141 -19.28 -31.57 11.96
CA LYS A 141 -19.84 -32.32 10.82
C LYS A 141 -19.25 -31.85 9.49
N HIS A 142 -18.65 -32.77 8.76
CA HIS A 142 -18.01 -32.51 7.47
C HIS A 142 -19.00 -32.00 6.41
N GLN A 143 -18.55 -31.07 5.56
CA GLN A 143 -19.31 -30.60 4.39
C GLN A 143 -19.20 -31.63 3.25
N ARG A 144 -20.21 -31.69 2.35
CA ARG A 144 -20.23 -32.62 1.22
C ARG A 144 -18.98 -32.45 0.34
N GLY A 145 -18.26 -33.55 0.07
CA GLY A 145 -17.01 -33.54 -0.72
C GLY A 145 -15.72 -33.21 0.07
N SER A 146 -15.83 -32.85 1.36
CA SER A 146 -14.70 -32.60 2.26
C SER A 146 -14.70 -33.56 3.46
N GLY A 147 -13.65 -33.51 4.28
CA GLY A 147 -13.57 -34.26 5.54
C GLY A 147 -12.56 -35.41 5.51
N ILE A 148 -12.35 -36.03 6.67
CA ILE A 148 -11.38 -37.12 6.81
C ILE A 148 -11.96 -38.37 6.15
N ARG A 149 -11.20 -38.98 5.23
CA ARG A 149 -11.56 -40.20 4.48
C ARG A 149 -10.48 -41.28 4.54
N GLY A 150 -9.25 -40.87 4.81
CA GLY A 150 -8.11 -41.77 4.98
C GLY A 150 -7.34 -41.45 6.25
N VAL A 151 -6.68 -42.47 6.80
CA VAL A 151 -5.76 -42.33 7.95
C VAL A 151 -4.43 -43.00 7.62
N ILE A 152 -3.32 -42.33 7.93
CA ILE A 152 -1.96 -42.88 7.87
C ILE A 152 -1.36 -42.87 9.27
N LEU A 153 -0.87 -44.02 9.71
CA LEU A 153 -0.30 -44.19 11.05
C LEU A 153 1.20 -43.90 11.04
N ASN A 154 1.64 -42.85 11.71
CA ASN A 154 3.05 -42.47 11.76
C ASN A 154 3.75 -43.02 13.01
N ARG A 155 5.04 -43.36 12.87
CA ARG A 155 5.92 -43.93 13.89
C ARG A 155 5.39 -45.26 14.47
N VAL A 156 4.92 -46.14 13.60
CA VAL A 156 4.36 -47.46 13.95
C VAL A 156 5.21 -48.60 13.38
N SER A 157 5.39 -49.68 14.15
CA SER A 157 6.05 -50.89 13.64
C SER A 157 5.09 -51.74 12.79
N PRO A 158 5.58 -52.53 11.81
CA PRO A 158 4.72 -53.36 10.95
C PRO A 158 3.77 -54.27 11.74
N MET A 159 4.26 -54.87 12.83
CA MET A 159 3.46 -55.75 13.69
C MET A 159 2.32 -55.02 14.40
N PHE A 160 2.57 -53.78 14.85
CA PHE A 160 1.58 -53.01 15.59
C PHE A 160 0.58 -52.32 14.64
N TYR A 161 1.01 -51.99 13.42
CA TYR A 161 0.15 -51.47 12.36
C TYR A 161 -1.06 -52.37 12.10
N GLU A 162 -0.85 -53.68 11.89
CA GLU A 162 -1.96 -54.61 11.62
C GLU A 162 -3.01 -54.64 12.74
N ARG A 163 -2.58 -54.49 14.00
CA ARG A 163 -3.49 -54.43 15.15
C ARG A 163 -4.27 -53.13 15.20
N LEU A 164 -3.59 -52.00 15.01
CA LEU A 164 -4.23 -50.68 15.02
C LEU A 164 -5.17 -50.51 13.83
N LYS A 165 -4.80 -51.03 12.66
CA LYS A 165 -5.60 -50.99 11.45
C LYS A 165 -6.99 -51.57 11.69
N GLY A 166 -7.08 -52.84 12.10
CA GLY A 166 -8.36 -53.49 12.36
C GLY A 166 -9.19 -52.75 13.41
N LEU A 167 -8.54 -52.33 14.50
CA LEU A 167 -9.22 -51.58 15.56
C LEU A 167 -9.77 -50.22 15.10
N ILE A 168 -9.04 -49.49 14.25
CA ILE A 168 -9.49 -48.19 13.72
C ILE A 168 -10.62 -48.40 12.69
N GLU A 169 -10.49 -49.37 11.78
CA GLU A 169 -11.51 -49.63 10.76
C GLU A 169 -12.82 -50.17 11.39
N ASP A 170 -12.74 -50.97 12.46
CA ASP A 170 -13.91 -51.41 13.23
C ASP A 170 -14.59 -50.25 13.97
N ALA A 171 -13.80 -49.39 14.61
CA ALA A 171 -14.31 -48.26 15.39
C ALA A 171 -14.77 -47.08 14.52
N CYS A 172 -14.24 -46.94 13.30
CA CYS A 172 -14.42 -45.85 12.35
C CYS A 172 -14.60 -46.36 10.90
N PRO A 173 -15.71 -47.06 10.58
CA PRO A 173 -15.95 -47.62 9.25
C PRO A 173 -16.02 -46.58 8.11
N GLU A 174 -16.14 -45.29 8.44
CA GLU A 174 -16.17 -44.18 7.48
C GLU A 174 -14.79 -43.80 6.92
N VAL A 175 -13.70 -44.28 7.52
CA VAL A 175 -12.33 -44.00 7.08
C VAL A 175 -11.56 -45.26 6.72
N LYS A 176 -10.70 -45.15 5.72
CA LYS A 176 -9.77 -46.22 5.34
C LYS A 176 -8.41 -46.00 5.98
N VAL A 177 -7.82 -47.04 6.59
CA VAL A 177 -6.42 -46.96 7.02
C VAL A 177 -5.52 -47.26 5.82
N LEU A 178 -4.92 -46.20 5.27
CA LEU A 178 -4.19 -46.23 4.00
C LEU A 178 -2.78 -46.79 4.14
N GLY A 179 -2.24 -46.92 5.34
CA GLY A 179 -0.89 -47.44 5.54
C GLY A 179 -0.23 -46.92 6.82
N TYR A 180 1.08 -47.12 6.91
CA TYR A 180 1.88 -46.63 8.02
C TYR A 180 3.27 -46.17 7.57
N LEU A 181 3.88 -45.33 8.41
CA LEU A 181 5.28 -44.96 8.31
C LEU A 181 6.01 -45.42 9.59
N PRO A 182 7.10 -46.20 9.49
CA PRO A 182 7.89 -46.58 10.66
C PRO A 182 8.62 -45.37 11.27
N GLU A 183 9.13 -45.52 12.49
CA GLU A 183 10.02 -44.50 13.07
C GLU A 183 11.34 -44.48 12.31
N ILE A 184 11.55 -43.43 11.53
CA ILE A 184 12.77 -43.22 10.75
C ILE A 184 13.80 -42.50 11.64
N LYS A 185 14.73 -43.24 12.25
CA LYS A 185 15.74 -42.70 13.19
C LYS A 185 16.93 -42.02 12.50
N GLU A 186 17.25 -42.44 11.29
CA GLU A 186 18.46 -42.04 10.54
C GLU A 186 18.34 -40.66 9.88
N TYR A 187 17.17 -40.03 9.92
CA TYR A 187 16.87 -38.83 9.14
C TYR A 187 15.99 -37.84 9.91
N ASN A 188 16.37 -37.50 11.14
CA ASN A 188 15.83 -36.32 11.80
C ASN A 188 16.23 -35.10 10.96
N VAL A 189 15.28 -34.55 10.19
CA VAL A 189 15.33 -33.13 9.79
C VAL A 189 15.56 -32.37 11.10
N PRO A 190 16.68 -31.66 11.28
CA PRO A 190 17.00 -31.06 12.55
C PRO A 190 15.82 -30.19 13.00
N SER A 191 15.14 -30.59 14.08
CA SER A 191 14.11 -29.79 14.72
C SER A 191 14.72 -28.57 15.47
N ARG A 192 15.87 -28.08 14.99
CA ARG A 192 16.67 -27.09 15.68
C ARG A 192 16.27 -25.69 15.25
N HIS A 193 15.49 -25.14 16.17
CA HIS A 193 15.36 -23.76 16.57
C HIS A 193 14.60 -22.74 15.75
N LEU A 194 14.35 -22.87 14.44
CA LEU A 194 13.52 -21.87 13.72
C LEU A 194 13.23 -22.19 12.23
N GLY A 195 13.35 -23.44 11.76
CA GLY A 195 13.27 -23.72 10.31
C GLY A 195 14.41 -23.07 9.50
N LEU A 196 15.54 -22.83 10.16
CA LEU A 196 16.69 -22.02 9.73
C LEU A 196 17.58 -22.66 8.66
N ILE A 197 17.26 -23.85 8.18
CA ILE A 197 18.05 -24.52 7.15
C ILE A 197 17.12 -24.69 5.95
N SER A 198 17.41 -23.96 4.89
CA SER A 198 16.71 -24.12 3.62
C SER A 198 16.97 -25.55 3.08
N PRO A 199 16.06 -26.12 2.27
CA PRO A 199 16.33 -27.40 1.61
C PRO A 199 17.59 -27.39 0.74
N GLU A 200 18.09 -26.21 0.36
CA GLU A 200 19.31 -26.01 -0.43
C GLU A 200 20.58 -26.28 0.39
N GLU A 201 20.53 -26.03 1.69
CA GLU A 201 21.62 -26.26 2.64
C GLU A 201 21.62 -27.69 3.21
N MET A 202 20.56 -28.47 2.98
CA MET A 202 20.46 -29.84 3.48
C MET A 202 21.27 -30.82 2.62
N ALA A 203 22.54 -31.03 3.00
CA ALA A 203 23.37 -32.07 2.42
C ALA A 203 22.67 -33.45 2.52
N GLY A 204 22.49 -34.12 1.38
CA GLY A 204 21.81 -35.43 1.32
C GLY A 204 20.28 -35.37 1.22
N PHE A 205 19.67 -34.21 0.95
CA PHE A 205 18.22 -34.10 0.71
C PHE A 205 17.71 -35.06 -0.37
N THR A 206 18.43 -35.21 -1.48
CA THR A 206 18.05 -36.11 -2.57
C THR A 206 18.03 -37.58 -2.14
N SER A 207 19.08 -38.04 -1.46
CA SER A 207 19.11 -39.41 -0.92
C SER A 207 18.02 -39.64 0.14
N TRP A 208 17.71 -38.62 0.93
CA TRP A 208 16.65 -38.68 1.92
C TRP A 208 15.27 -38.81 1.26
N ILE A 209 14.96 -37.98 0.26
CA ILE A 209 13.65 -38.01 -0.40
C ILE A 209 13.44 -39.31 -1.19
N GLU A 210 14.50 -39.87 -1.77
CA GLU A 210 14.46 -41.17 -2.45
C GLU A 210 14.12 -42.31 -1.47
N ALA A 211 14.85 -42.41 -0.35
CA ALA A 211 14.61 -43.42 0.67
C ALA A 211 13.21 -43.29 1.30
N LEU A 212 12.76 -42.05 1.52
CA LEU A 212 11.42 -41.76 2.01
C LEU A 212 10.36 -42.18 0.99
N GLY A 213 10.57 -41.88 -0.30
CA GLY A 213 9.69 -42.28 -1.39
C GLY A 213 9.55 -43.79 -1.49
N GLU A 214 10.65 -44.56 -1.42
CA GLU A 214 10.60 -46.03 -1.41
C GLU A 214 9.83 -46.58 -0.20
N THR A 215 10.03 -45.97 0.96
CA THR A 215 9.33 -46.37 2.19
C THR A 215 7.83 -46.10 2.08
N ILE A 216 7.43 -44.96 1.52
CA ILE A 216 6.02 -44.61 1.30
C ILE A 216 5.38 -45.53 0.25
N GLU A 217 6.02 -45.72 -0.90
CA GLU A 217 5.53 -46.59 -1.98
C GLU A 217 5.31 -48.05 -1.49
N LYS A 218 6.15 -48.52 -0.57
CA LYS A 218 6.05 -49.87 -0.01
C LYS A 218 4.94 -50.02 1.04
N ASN A 219 4.70 -49.01 1.87
CA ASN A 219 3.90 -49.16 3.09
C ASN A 219 2.56 -48.39 3.07
N ILE A 220 2.30 -47.58 2.05
CA ILE A 220 1.10 -46.73 1.93
C ILE A 220 0.40 -47.01 0.60
N ASP A 221 -0.94 -47.16 0.65
CA ASP A 221 -1.83 -47.38 -0.49
C ASP A 221 -1.96 -46.10 -1.34
N ILE A 222 -0.94 -45.85 -2.18
CA ILE A 222 -0.89 -44.70 -3.09
C ILE A 222 -2.07 -44.70 -4.07
N ASP A 223 -2.46 -45.88 -4.57
CA ASP A 223 -3.63 -46.00 -5.47
C ASP A 223 -4.93 -45.63 -4.74
N GLY A 224 -5.03 -45.95 -3.44
CA GLY A 224 -6.09 -45.49 -2.55
C GLY A 224 -6.13 -43.98 -2.42
N ILE A 225 -4.97 -43.33 -2.24
CA ILE A 225 -4.87 -41.87 -2.16
C ILE A 225 -5.30 -41.22 -3.49
N ILE A 226 -4.85 -41.74 -4.63
CA ILE A 226 -5.24 -41.24 -5.96
C ILE A 226 -6.74 -41.39 -6.19
N ARG A 227 -7.34 -42.52 -5.81
CA ARG A 227 -8.80 -42.72 -5.89
C ARG A 227 -9.55 -41.73 -5.02
N LEU A 228 -9.15 -41.55 -3.76
CA LEU A 228 -9.75 -40.55 -2.87
C LEU A 228 -9.67 -39.16 -3.49
N ALA A 229 -8.51 -38.78 -4.02
CA ALA A 229 -8.32 -37.47 -4.64
C ALA A 229 -9.27 -37.21 -5.83
N SER A 230 -9.81 -38.26 -6.46
CA SER A 230 -10.77 -38.13 -7.57
C SER A 230 -12.22 -37.84 -7.14
N GLU A 231 -12.54 -37.94 -5.84
CA GLU A 231 -13.88 -37.77 -5.28
C GLU A 231 -14.28 -36.30 -5.02
N ASN A 232 -13.47 -35.34 -5.47
CA ASN A 232 -13.69 -33.90 -5.27
C ASN A 232 -15.02 -33.39 -5.81
N ALA A 233 -15.59 -32.39 -5.14
CA ALA A 233 -16.78 -31.69 -5.63
C ALA A 233 -16.49 -30.89 -6.90
N SER A 234 -17.46 -30.81 -7.81
CA SER A 234 -17.36 -30.09 -9.09
C SER A 234 -17.04 -28.59 -8.91
N SER A 235 -16.24 -28.06 -9.84
CA SER A 235 -15.85 -26.64 -9.92
C SER A 235 -17.06 -25.73 -10.11
N VAL A 236 -17.09 -24.62 -9.39
CA VAL A 236 -17.97 -23.48 -9.67
C VAL A 236 -17.10 -22.38 -10.26
N SER A 237 -17.41 -21.93 -11.46
CA SER A 237 -16.76 -20.74 -12.03
C SER A 237 -17.23 -19.51 -11.27
N THR A 238 -16.34 -18.87 -10.54
CA THR A 238 -16.58 -17.55 -9.95
C THR A 238 -15.90 -16.49 -10.80
N GLU A 239 -16.58 -15.38 -11.05
CA GLU A 239 -15.98 -14.22 -11.71
C GLU A 239 -14.93 -13.60 -10.79
N ILE A 240 -13.78 -13.27 -11.39
CA ILE A 240 -12.65 -12.62 -10.72
C ILE A 240 -13.04 -11.15 -10.50
N PRO A 241 -12.76 -10.55 -9.34
CA PRO A 241 -12.72 -9.10 -9.25
C PRO A 241 -11.79 -8.56 -10.33
N GLU A 242 -12.25 -7.62 -11.16
CA GLU A 242 -11.44 -7.04 -12.22
C GLU A 242 -10.19 -6.39 -11.59
N MET A 243 -9.02 -6.95 -11.89
CA MET A 243 -7.75 -6.44 -11.40
C MET A 243 -7.25 -5.38 -12.37
N GLY A 244 -6.82 -4.24 -11.84
CA GLY A 244 -6.14 -3.22 -12.63
C GLY A 244 -4.90 -3.81 -13.32
N LYS A 245 -4.68 -3.42 -14.58
CA LYS A 245 -3.47 -3.75 -15.34
C LYS A 245 -2.84 -2.45 -15.81
N LEU A 246 -1.53 -2.31 -15.62
CA LEU A 246 -0.80 -1.14 -16.06
C LEU A 246 -0.85 -0.99 -17.59
N SER A 247 -0.71 0.25 -18.05
CA SER A 247 -0.63 0.55 -19.48
C SER A 247 0.72 0.12 -20.07
N ARG A 248 1.75 0.03 -19.23
CA ARG A 248 3.12 -0.34 -19.60
C ARG A 248 3.70 -1.37 -18.65
N THR A 249 4.64 -2.17 -19.15
CA THR A 249 5.41 -3.09 -18.31
C THR A 249 6.40 -2.34 -17.46
N VAL A 250 6.46 -2.66 -16.16
CA VAL A 250 7.41 -2.08 -15.20
C VAL A 250 8.38 -3.15 -14.71
N LYS A 251 9.66 -2.81 -14.53
CA LYS A 251 10.69 -3.71 -14.00
C LYS A 251 10.76 -3.61 -12.49
N LEU A 252 10.40 -4.67 -11.78
CA LEU A 252 10.48 -4.73 -10.33
C LEU A 252 11.68 -5.57 -9.89
N GLY A 253 12.61 -4.95 -9.17
CA GLY A 253 13.70 -5.67 -8.53
C GLY A 253 13.18 -6.46 -7.35
N ILE A 254 13.45 -7.77 -7.29
CA ILE A 254 13.14 -8.62 -6.13
C ILE A 254 14.45 -9.18 -5.56
N ALA A 255 14.69 -8.93 -4.26
CA ALA A 255 15.84 -9.50 -3.58
C ALA A 255 15.68 -11.01 -3.39
N GLU A 256 16.44 -11.84 -4.10
CA GLU A 256 16.32 -13.30 -4.04
C GLU A 256 17.69 -13.95 -3.85
N ASP A 257 17.95 -14.37 -2.62
CA ASP A 257 19.12 -15.15 -2.25
C ASP A 257 18.90 -15.89 -0.91
N GLU A 258 19.96 -16.43 -0.33
CA GLU A 258 19.91 -17.19 0.92
C GLU A 258 19.44 -16.33 2.12
N ALA A 259 19.72 -15.03 2.11
CA ALA A 259 19.30 -14.10 3.15
C ALA A 259 17.86 -13.60 2.92
N PHE A 260 17.40 -13.52 1.68
CA PHE A 260 16.07 -13.00 1.29
C PHE A 260 15.29 -14.02 0.46
N SER A 261 14.58 -14.91 1.14
CA SER A 261 13.90 -16.07 0.53
C SER A 261 12.41 -16.16 0.82
N PHE A 262 11.85 -15.28 1.67
CA PHE A 262 10.45 -15.39 2.09
C PHE A 262 9.53 -14.63 1.14
N TYR A 263 8.89 -15.38 0.24
CA TYR A 263 7.95 -14.85 -0.73
C TYR A 263 6.74 -15.77 -0.92
N TYR A 264 5.56 -15.18 -0.98
CA TYR A 264 4.39 -15.86 -1.54
C TYR A 264 4.50 -15.87 -3.05
N GLN A 265 4.39 -17.05 -3.66
CA GLN A 265 4.35 -17.14 -5.12
C GLN A 265 3.11 -16.40 -5.66
N GLU A 266 2.02 -16.35 -4.90
CA GLU A 266 0.80 -15.63 -5.29
C GLU A 266 1.03 -14.13 -5.42
N ASN A 267 1.85 -13.55 -4.55
CA ASN A 267 2.21 -12.13 -4.65
C ASN A 267 2.96 -11.85 -5.96
N LYS A 268 3.94 -12.69 -6.31
CA LYS A 268 4.69 -12.56 -7.58
C LYS A 268 3.77 -12.67 -8.79
N ASP A 269 2.88 -13.65 -8.79
CA ASP A 269 1.94 -13.87 -9.89
C ASP A 269 0.97 -12.69 -10.03
N LEU A 270 0.52 -12.10 -8.92
CA LEU A 270 -0.33 -10.90 -8.94
C LEU A 270 0.40 -9.70 -9.56
N LEU A 271 1.66 -9.45 -9.20
CA LEU A 271 2.46 -8.37 -9.78
C LEU A 271 2.62 -8.55 -11.29
N VAL A 272 2.92 -9.77 -11.74
CA VAL A 272 3.02 -10.09 -13.19
C VAL A 272 1.69 -9.85 -13.90
N LYS A 273 0.56 -10.27 -13.31
CA LYS A 273 -0.79 -10.01 -13.86
C LYS A 273 -1.09 -8.51 -13.98
N MET A 274 -0.61 -7.70 -13.04
CA MET A 274 -0.72 -6.24 -13.07
C MET A 274 0.22 -5.57 -14.07
N GLY A 275 1.19 -6.29 -14.66
CA GLY A 275 2.11 -5.78 -15.67
C GLY A 275 3.57 -5.67 -15.23
N ALA A 276 3.98 -6.33 -14.14
CA ALA A 276 5.39 -6.37 -13.74
C ALA A 276 6.21 -7.37 -14.56
N GLU A 277 7.43 -6.99 -14.91
CA GLU A 277 8.56 -7.88 -15.16
C GLU A 277 9.37 -7.99 -13.86
N LEU A 278 9.49 -9.18 -13.31
CA LEU A 278 10.24 -9.39 -12.06
C LEU A 278 11.71 -9.68 -12.38
N VAL A 279 12.60 -8.87 -11.81
CA VAL A 279 14.05 -8.95 -12.01
C VAL A 279 14.70 -9.33 -10.68
N GLY A 280 15.15 -10.58 -10.55
CA GLY A 280 15.85 -11.05 -9.36
C GLY A 280 17.23 -10.39 -9.21
N PHE A 281 17.63 -10.09 -7.97
CA PHE A 281 19.00 -9.70 -7.61
C PHE A 281 19.37 -10.24 -6.24
N SER A 282 20.65 -10.46 -5.97
CA SER A 282 21.15 -10.96 -4.69
C SER A 282 21.85 -9.86 -3.89
N PRO A 283 21.28 -9.41 -2.76
CA PRO A 283 22.01 -8.59 -1.79
C PRO A 283 23.35 -9.16 -1.30
N LEU A 284 23.48 -10.49 -1.25
CA LEU A 284 24.73 -11.16 -0.86
C LEU A 284 25.80 -11.12 -1.96
N HIS A 285 25.43 -11.48 -3.19
CA HIS A 285 26.39 -11.86 -4.22
C HIS A 285 26.57 -10.81 -5.33
N ASP A 286 25.57 -9.97 -5.58
CA ASP A 286 25.66 -8.93 -6.62
C ASP A 286 26.32 -7.65 -6.08
N GLU A 287 27.06 -6.94 -6.92
CA GLU A 287 27.74 -5.69 -6.51
C GLU A 287 26.85 -4.45 -6.59
N SER A 288 25.79 -4.49 -7.39
CA SER A 288 24.85 -3.37 -7.60
C SER A 288 23.47 -3.85 -8.02
N LEU A 289 22.45 -3.02 -7.81
CA LEU A 289 21.12 -3.28 -8.35
C LEU A 289 21.14 -3.36 -9.88
N PRO A 290 20.28 -4.20 -10.49
CA PRO A 290 20.04 -4.16 -11.92
C PRO A 290 19.71 -2.75 -12.43
N GLU A 291 20.12 -2.46 -13.67
CA GLU A 291 19.81 -1.17 -14.30
C GLU A 291 18.32 -1.04 -14.61
N ASP A 292 17.83 0.21 -14.65
CA ASP A 292 16.47 0.56 -15.05
C ASP A 292 15.32 -0.11 -14.26
N LEU A 293 15.52 -0.34 -12.96
CA LEU A 293 14.44 -0.76 -12.07
C LEU A 293 13.44 0.38 -11.81
N ASP A 294 12.16 0.02 -11.85
CA ASP A 294 11.02 0.91 -11.69
C ASP A 294 10.41 0.84 -10.28
N GLY A 295 10.74 -0.22 -9.54
CA GLY A 295 10.38 -0.43 -8.15
C GLY A 295 11.22 -1.54 -7.52
N LEU A 296 11.18 -1.65 -6.20
CA LEU A 296 11.91 -2.65 -5.42
C LEU A 296 11.00 -3.38 -4.45
N ILE A 297 11.21 -4.68 -4.32
CA ILE A 297 10.65 -5.52 -3.26
C ILE A 297 11.80 -6.24 -2.58
N ILE A 298 12.01 -5.96 -1.30
CA ILE A 298 12.96 -6.66 -0.45
C ILE A 298 12.15 -7.44 0.57
N GLY A 299 11.90 -8.71 0.29
CA GLY A 299 11.10 -9.58 1.13
C GLY A 299 11.78 -9.97 2.44
N GLY A 300 11.19 -10.95 3.10
CA GLY A 300 11.75 -11.49 4.32
C GLY A 300 12.86 -12.50 4.10
N GLY A 301 13.40 -12.98 5.21
CA GLY A 301 14.36 -14.08 5.24
C GLY A 301 15.15 -14.01 6.54
N TYR A 302 16.42 -14.40 6.49
CA TYR A 302 17.29 -14.51 7.66
C TYR A 302 18.57 -13.66 7.53
N PRO A 303 18.48 -12.34 7.27
CA PRO A 303 19.66 -11.49 7.10
C PRO A 303 20.60 -11.51 8.30
N GLU A 304 20.10 -11.82 9.51
CA GLU A 304 20.92 -11.96 10.71
C GLU A 304 21.91 -13.13 10.67
N LEU A 305 21.63 -14.19 9.87
CA LEU A 305 22.55 -15.32 9.69
C LEU A 305 23.69 -14.97 8.73
N TYR A 306 23.45 -14.00 7.85
CA TYR A 306 24.36 -13.55 6.80
C TYR A 306 24.87 -12.12 7.02
N ALA A 307 24.72 -11.59 8.24
CA ALA A 307 24.97 -10.18 8.55
C ALA A 307 26.40 -9.72 8.21
N GLU A 308 27.40 -10.59 8.38
CA GLU A 308 28.79 -10.29 8.02
C GLU A 308 28.96 -10.12 6.50
N ALA A 309 28.43 -11.04 5.70
CA ALA A 309 28.50 -10.98 4.25
C ALA A 309 27.73 -9.77 3.68
N LEU A 310 26.52 -9.53 4.20
CA LEU A 310 25.72 -8.35 3.84
C LEU A 310 26.43 -7.05 4.19
N SER A 311 27.06 -6.98 5.37
CA SER A 311 27.80 -5.80 5.80
C SER A 311 29.04 -5.53 4.95
N ALA A 312 29.75 -6.60 4.56
CA ALA A 312 30.91 -6.54 3.69
C ALA A 312 30.57 -6.07 2.26
N ASN A 313 29.36 -6.33 1.77
CA ASN A 313 28.90 -5.88 0.45
C ASN A 313 28.51 -4.38 0.43
N VAL A 314 29.50 -3.52 0.63
CA VAL A 314 29.34 -2.06 0.71
C VAL A 314 28.76 -1.48 -0.58
N SER A 315 29.11 -2.02 -1.75
CA SER A 315 28.64 -1.53 -3.04
C SER A 315 27.14 -1.76 -3.21
N MET A 316 26.62 -2.94 -2.88
CA MET A 316 25.20 -3.23 -2.95
C MET A 316 24.40 -2.42 -1.92
N ARG A 317 24.87 -2.33 -0.67
CA ARG A 317 24.26 -1.49 0.37
C ARG A 317 24.09 -0.04 -0.09
N ASN A 318 25.16 0.52 -0.66
CA ASN A 318 25.12 1.86 -1.23
C ASN A 318 24.19 1.96 -2.43
N SER A 319 24.17 0.96 -3.32
CA SER A 319 23.27 0.92 -4.47
C SER A 319 21.81 0.99 -4.05
N VAL A 320 21.42 0.19 -3.05
CA VAL A 320 20.06 0.20 -2.47
C VAL A 320 19.75 1.54 -1.81
N ALA A 321 20.65 2.03 -0.94
CA ALA A 321 20.45 3.32 -0.25
C ALA A 321 20.29 4.49 -1.23
N GLN A 322 21.07 4.51 -2.32
CA GLN A 322 20.94 5.54 -3.35
C GLN A 322 19.63 5.42 -4.15
N ALA A 323 19.16 4.20 -4.42
CA ALA A 323 17.88 4.00 -5.10
C ALA A 323 16.72 4.52 -4.24
N VAL A 324 16.70 4.19 -2.96
CA VAL A 324 15.70 4.70 -2.00
C VAL A 324 15.78 6.22 -1.87
N LYS A 325 16.98 6.80 -1.77
CA LYS A 325 17.19 8.25 -1.73
C LYS A 325 16.66 8.97 -2.99
N LYS A 326 16.69 8.30 -4.14
CA LYS A 326 16.11 8.81 -5.41
C LYS A 326 14.59 8.65 -5.48
N GLY A 327 13.96 8.06 -4.47
CA GLY A 327 12.52 7.87 -4.39
C GLY A 327 12.00 6.69 -5.22
N ILE A 328 12.81 5.65 -5.43
CA ILE A 328 12.31 4.42 -6.06
C ILE A 328 11.16 3.84 -5.21
N PRO A 329 10.01 3.50 -5.80
CA PRO A 329 8.93 2.82 -5.08
C PRO A 329 9.44 1.52 -4.43
N LEU A 330 9.23 1.35 -3.13
CA LEU A 330 9.83 0.26 -2.35
C LEU A 330 8.83 -0.39 -1.39
N ILE A 331 8.76 -1.73 -1.43
CA ILE A 331 8.18 -2.55 -0.36
C ILE A 331 9.32 -3.34 0.30
N ALA A 332 9.47 -3.21 1.62
CA ALA A 332 10.49 -3.96 2.36
C ALA A 332 9.91 -4.61 3.62
N GLU A 333 9.91 -5.94 3.65
CA GLU A 333 9.21 -6.73 4.67
C GLU A 333 10.19 -7.48 5.57
N CYS A 334 10.00 -7.44 6.89
CA CYS A 334 10.75 -8.18 7.90
C CYS A 334 12.28 -8.15 7.69
N GLY A 335 12.87 -9.17 7.04
CA GLY A 335 14.29 -9.21 6.70
C GLY A 335 14.73 -8.02 5.82
N GLY A 336 13.94 -7.61 4.84
CA GLY A 336 14.19 -6.40 4.06
C GLY A 336 14.18 -5.14 4.92
N TYR A 337 13.23 -5.03 5.86
CA TYR A 337 13.23 -3.94 6.84
C TYR A 337 14.50 -3.97 7.71
N MET A 338 14.97 -5.15 8.13
CA MET A 338 16.22 -5.29 8.86
C MET A 338 17.42 -4.79 8.04
N TYR A 339 17.49 -5.12 6.75
CA TYR A 339 18.57 -4.72 5.84
C TYR A 339 18.57 -3.22 5.50
N LEU A 340 17.42 -2.55 5.60
CA LEU A 340 17.33 -1.11 5.36
C LEU A 340 17.73 -0.25 6.58
N ASN A 341 17.80 -0.83 7.77
CA ASN A 341 18.23 -0.13 8.98
C ASN A 341 19.75 0.11 9.00
N LYS A 342 20.25 0.72 10.08
CA LYS A 342 21.65 1.09 10.21
C LYS A 342 22.51 -0.10 10.65
N LEU A 343 22.09 -0.78 11.72
CA LEU A 343 22.85 -1.84 12.36
C LEU A 343 21.98 -3.04 12.72
N ILE A 344 22.56 -4.24 12.59
CA ILE A 344 22.02 -5.48 13.15
C ILE A 344 23.03 -6.07 14.15
N TYR A 345 22.56 -6.41 15.35
CA TYR A 345 23.33 -7.08 16.38
C TYR A 345 22.97 -8.56 16.47
N THR A 346 23.92 -9.45 16.18
CA THR A 346 23.70 -10.91 16.12
C THR A 346 24.12 -11.66 17.39
N GLU A 347 24.26 -10.94 18.51
CA GLU A 347 24.53 -11.52 19.83
C GLU A 347 23.50 -12.60 20.20
N GLY A 348 23.97 -13.71 20.75
CA GLY A 348 23.12 -14.84 21.14
C GLY A 348 22.57 -15.68 19.98
N ILE A 349 23.04 -15.49 18.75
CA ILE A 349 22.86 -16.48 17.65
C ILE A 349 23.98 -17.52 17.76
N GLU A 350 23.61 -18.81 17.81
CA GLU A 350 24.58 -19.92 17.91
C GLU A 350 25.52 -19.95 16.70
N GLU A 351 26.81 -20.20 16.94
CA GLU A 351 27.86 -20.22 15.92
C GLU A 351 27.56 -21.27 14.82
N ASN A 352 27.01 -22.42 15.20
CA ASN A 352 26.61 -23.49 14.30
C ASN A 352 25.39 -23.15 13.42
N SER A 353 24.67 -22.06 13.73
CA SER A 353 23.54 -21.58 12.93
C SER A 353 23.95 -20.52 11.92
N ARG A 354 25.18 -20.01 11.99
CA ARG A 354 25.71 -19.05 11.01
C ARG A 354 26.21 -19.83 9.80
N VAL A 355 25.84 -19.37 8.61
CA VAL A 355 26.29 -19.96 7.36
C VAL A 355 27.53 -19.20 6.91
N GLY A 356 28.70 -19.86 7.06
CA GLY A 356 30.02 -19.28 6.77
C GLY A 356 31.04 -19.58 7.88
N ASN A 357 32.28 -19.88 7.50
CA ASN A 357 33.39 -20.08 8.44
C ASN A 357 33.81 -18.73 9.07
N SER A 358 33.03 -18.20 10.00
CA SER A 358 33.38 -16.98 10.72
C SER A 358 33.77 -17.30 12.16
N SER A 359 35.07 -17.13 12.45
CA SER A 359 35.65 -17.16 13.80
C SER A 359 35.44 -15.85 14.57
N MET A 360 34.71 -14.87 14.01
CA MET A 360 34.46 -13.58 14.67
C MET A 360 33.14 -13.62 15.46
N LYS A 361 33.26 -13.53 16.78
CA LYS A 361 32.15 -13.06 17.61
C LYS A 361 31.82 -11.62 17.17
N PRO A 362 30.54 -11.23 17.05
CA PRO A 362 30.20 -9.83 16.82
C PRO A 362 30.84 -9.02 17.94
N ASP A 363 31.55 -7.97 17.58
CA ASP A 363 31.90 -6.94 18.55
C ASP A 363 30.63 -6.23 19.04
N GLU A 364 30.75 -5.47 20.12
CA GLU A 364 29.69 -4.56 20.58
C GLU A 364 29.32 -3.50 19.51
N ALA A 365 29.99 -3.45 18.35
CA ALA A 365 29.79 -2.45 17.30
C ALA A 365 28.61 -2.77 16.37
N GLY A 366 28.29 -4.04 16.14
CA GLY A 366 27.19 -4.47 15.26
C GLY A 366 27.55 -4.41 13.76
N TYR A 367 26.71 -5.04 12.92
CA TYR A 367 26.95 -5.11 11.47
C TYR A 367 26.23 -3.98 10.73
N GLU A 368 26.97 -3.18 9.95
CA GLU A 368 26.40 -2.13 9.11
C GLU A 368 25.53 -2.69 7.99
N MET A 369 24.35 -2.11 7.81
CA MET A 369 23.40 -2.44 6.73
C MET A 369 23.24 -1.22 5.80
N CYS A 370 22.11 -1.05 5.10
CA CYS A 370 21.97 0.03 4.11
C CYS A 370 21.93 1.44 4.73
N GLY A 371 21.50 1.56 6.00
CA GLY A 371 21.44 2.86 6.68
C GLY A 371 20.39 3.83 6.13
N VAL A 372 19.33 3.33 5.50
CA VAL A 372 18.16 4.13 5.09
C VAL A 372 17.43 4.63 6.33
N PHE A 373 17.27 3.77 7.33
CA PHE A 373 16.77 4.14 8.65
C PHE A 373 17.89 4.15 9.67
N SER A 374 17.77 5.02 10.69
CA SER A 374 18.75 5.11 11.79
C SER A 374 18.61 4.01 12.84
N GLY A 375 17.71 3.04 12.65
CA GLY A 375 17.40 2.02 13.65
C GLY A 375 18.53 1.02 13.88
N GLU A 376 18.60 0.55 15.12
CA GLU A 376 19.54 -0.47 15.59
C GLU A 376 18.74 -1.70 16.05
N LEU A 377 18.95 -2.84 15.37
CA LEU A 377 18.15 -4.04 15.55
C LEU A 377 18.84 -5.02 16.47
N ARG A 378 18.15 -5.42 17.54
CA ARG A 378 18.68 -6.36 18.53
C ARG A 378 17.76 -7.56 18.71
N LYS A 379 18.37 -8.73 18.84
CA LYS A 379 17.67 -9.96 19.19
C LYS A 379 17.03 -9.84 20.58
N LYS A 380 15.85 -10.43 20.75
CA LYS A 380 15.11 -10.56 22.00
C LYS A 380 15.03 -12.03 22.41
N ASP A 381 14.90 -12.28 23.71
CA ASP A 381 14.87 -13.64 24.27
C ASP A 381 13.64 -14.46 23.87
N ARG A 382 12.57 -13.76 23.48
CA ARG A 382 11.29 -14.35 23.05
C ARG A 382 10.84 -13.76 21.72
N LEU A 383 9.92 -14.45 21.05
CA LEU A 383 9.18 -13.88 19.92
C LEU A 383 8.53 -12.55 20.34
N VAL A 384 8.78 -11.51 19.54
CA VAL A 384 8.30 -10.14 19.84
C VAL A 384 6.84 -10.05 19.43
N ARG A 385 6.57 -10.33 18.15
CA ARG A 385 5.23 -10.41 17.58
C ARG A 385 5.16 -11.66 16.71
N PHE A 386 4.00 -12.33 16.79
CA PHE A 386 3.77 -13.63 16.17
C PHE A 386 2.35 -13.72 15.63
N GLY A 387 2.19 -14.41 14.50
CA GLY A 387 0.90 -14.75 13.90
C GLY A 387 0.30 -13.64 13.04
N TYR A 388 -0.92 -13.89 12.59
CA TYR A 388 -1.67 -13.01 11.69
C TYR A 388 -1.82 -11.58 12.19
N VAL A 389 -1.89 -10.65 11.25
CA VAL A 389 -2.15 -9.22 11.48
C VAL A 389 -3.08 -8.66 10.40
N GLU A 390 -3.86 -7.66 10.79
CA GLU A 390 -4.47 -6.70 9.86
C GLU A 390 -3.80 -5.35 10.11
N ALA A 391 -3.22 -4.77 9.06
CA ALA A 391 -2.52 -3.49 9.11
C ALA A 391 -3.29 -2.46 8.27
N GLU A 392 -3.69 -1.36 8.90
CA GLU A 392 -4.43 -0.26 8.26
C GLU A 392 -3.53 0.97 8.17
N THR A 393 -3.39 1.54 6.97
CA THR A 393 -2.64 2.80 6.75
C THR A 393 -3.30 3.96 7.50
N LYS A 394 -2.52 4.71 8.28
CA LYS A 394 -3.00 5.91 8.99
C LYS A 394 -2.98 7.17 8.13
N THR A 395 -2.07 7.21 7.16
CA THR A 395 -1.88 8.31 6.22
C THR A 395 -1.99 7.81 4.80
N ALA A 396 -2.20 8.71 3.84
CA ALA A 396 -2.04 8.37 2.44
C ALA A 396 -0.55 8.16 2.09
N GLY A 397 -0.26 7.41 1.02
CA GLY A 397 1.13 7.12 0.61
C GLY A 397 1.20 6.11 -0.54
N LEU A 398 2.24 5.26 -0.53
CA LEU A 398 2.56 4.29 -1.58
C LEU A 398 1.38 3.39 -2.00
N PHE A 399 0.59 2.93 -1.04
CA PHE A 399 -0.55 2.03 -1.26
C PHE A 399 -1.87 2.74 -1.56
N GLY A 400 -1.92 4.07 -1.50
CA GLY A 400 -3.14 4.83 -1.79
C GLY A 400 -3.55 5.78 -0.66
N PRO A 401 -4.85 6.11 -0.54
CA PRO A 401 -5.36 6.92 0.56
C PRO A 401 -5.20 6.22 1.92
N ALA A 402 -5.32 6.97 3.01
CA ALA A 402 -5.42 6.41 4.35
C ALA A 402 -6.63 5.46 4.48
N GLY A 403 -6.51 4.45 5.35
CA GLY A 403 -7.55 3.44 5.58
C GLY A 403 -7.41 2.18 4.69
N MET A 404 -6.38 2.10 3.83
CA MET A 404 -6.06 0.86 3.13
C MET A 404 -5.65 -0.22 4.13
N VAL A 405 -6.37 -1.35 4.12
CA VAL A 405 -6.11 -2.50 5.00
C VAL A 405 -5.42 -3.61 4.22
N LEU A 406 -4.27 -4.07 4.71
CA LEU A 406 -3.54 -5.24 4.21
C LEU A 406 -3.50 -6.31 5.29
N ARG A 407 -3.68 -7.58 4.90
CA ARG A 407 -3.54 -8.73 5.80
C ARG A 407 -2.19 -9.39 5.59
N GLY A 408 -1.61 -9.84 6.69
CA GLY A 408 -0.30 -10.45 6.69
C GLY A 408 -0.06 -11.26 7.96
N HIS A 409 1.19 -11.57 8.21
CA HIS A 409 1.62 -12.16 9.47
C HIS A 409 2.99 -11.63 9.89
N GLU A 410 3.30 -11.78 11.16
CA GLU A 410 4.62 -11.46 11.70
C GLU A 410 5.24 -12.69 12.34
N PHE A 411 6.55 -12.81 12.17
CA PHE A 411 7.33 -13.87 12.78
C PHE A 411 8.78 -13.39 12.97
N HIS A 412 9.08 -12.77 14.12
CA HIS A 412 10.42 -12.23 14.35
C HIS A 412 10.83 -12.20 15.83
N ARG A 413 12.14 -12.28 16.05
CA ARG A 413 12.81 -12.15 17.36
C ARG A 413 13.70 -10.90 17.46
N PHE A 414 13.75 -10.10 16.42
CA PHE A 414 14.46 -8.82 16.42
C PHE A 414 13.48 -7.68 16.63
N ASP A 415 13.96 -6.57 17.18
CA ASP A 415 13.18 -5.35 17.35
C ASP A 415 14.13 -4.14 17.41
N CYS A 416 13.58 -2.97 17.17
CA CYS A 416 14.25 -1.67 17.30
C CYS A 416 13.35 -0.69 18.05
N ALA A 417 13.93 0.45 18.46
CA ALA A 417 13.21 1.45 19.26
C ALA A 417 12.14 2.18 18.44
N ASP A 418 12.43 2.46 17.17
CA ASP A 418 11.51 3.08 16.22
C ASP A 418 11.14 2.07 15.13
N ASN A 419 9.87 1.71 15.07
CA ASN A 419 9.30 0.75 14.13
C ASN A 419 8.45 1.43 13.05
N GLY A 420 8.47 2.77 12.99
CA GLY A 420 7.54 3.57 12.20
C GLY A 420 6.16 3.66 12.85
N ALA A 421 5.32 4.53 12.28
CA ALA A 421 3.96 4.79 12.76
C ALA A 421 2.95 4.99 11.61
N GLY A 422 3.30 4.54 10.41
CA GLY A 422 2.48 4.69 9.21
C GLY A 422 1.20 3.86 9.23
N PHE A 423 1.17 2.79 10.04
CA PHE A 423 0.04 1.86 10.13
C PHE A 423 -0.43 1.67 11.57
N SER A 424 -1.74 1.47 11.70
CA SER A 424 -2.36 0.83 12.87
C SER A 424 -2.41 -0.67 12.60
N ILE A 425 -1.64 -1.45 13.37
CA ILE A 425 -1.55 -2.91 13.21
C ILE A 425 -2.31 -3.57 14.34
N SER A 426 -3.13 -4.55 14.00
CA SER A 426 -4.00 -5.24 14.95
C SER A 426 -3.90 -6.75 14.83
N LYS A 427 -3.89 -7.43 15.98
CA LYS A 427 -4.03 -8.88 16.00
C LYS A 427 -5.51 -9.25 15.79
N PRO A 428 -5.83 -10.25 14.96
CA PRO A 428 -7.20 -10.67 14.78
C PRO A 428 -7.75 -11.20 16.11
N SER A 429 -8.96 -10.76 16.48
CA SER A 429 -9.62 -11.24 17.68
C SER A 429 -10.08 -12.68 17.49
N ALA A 430 -9.58 -13.58 18.34
CA ALA A 430 -10.04 -14.95 18.37
C ALA A 430 -11.12 -15.10 19.46
N GLY A 431 -12.38 -15.28 19.07
CA GLY A 431 -13.46 -15.58 20.02
C GLY A 431 -14.85 -15.12 19.58
N THR A 432 -15.86 -15.95 19.87
CA THR A 432 -17.29 -15.60 19.78
C THR A 432 -17.88 -15.51 21.19
N GLY A 433 -18.56 -14.42 21.53
CA GLY A 433 -19.24 -14.26 22.82
C GLY A 433 -18.34 -13.84 23.98
N LYS A 434 -18.45 -14.52 25.14
CA LYS A 434 -17.85 -14.11 26.44
C LYS A 434 -16.32 -14.19 26.52
N THR A 435 -15.63 -14.68 25.49
CA THR A 435 -14.16 -14.84 25.42
C THR A 435 -13.48 -13.80 24.52
N LYS A 436 -14.20 -12.76 24.08
CA LYS A 436 -13.64 -11.70 23.24
C LYS A 436 -12.55 -10.95 24.01
N THR A 437 -11.29 -11.34 23.80
CA THR A 437 -10.14 -10.57 24.27
C THR A 437 -10.09 -9.24 23.53
N GLU A 438 -9.75 -8.17 24.24
CA GLU A 438 -9.50 -6.86 23.61
C GLU A 438 -8.52 -7.03 22.45
N ARG A 439 -8.85 -6.39 21.33
CA ARG A 439 -8.04 -6.41 20.12
C ARG A 439 -6.74 -5.67 20.41
N LYS A 440 -5.61 -6.39 20.51
CA LYS A 440 -4.30 -5.76 20.70
C LYS A 440 -3.95 -4.99 19.43
N THR A 441 -3.73 -3.69 19.58
CA THR A 441 -3.31 -2.77 18.53
C THR A 441 -1.97 -2.13 18.88
N TYR A 442 -1.19 -1.80 17.87
CA TYR A 442 0.06 -1.05 18.00
C TYR A 442 0.41 -0.38 16.67
N ASP A 443 1.29 0.60 16.74
CA ASP A 443 1.80 1.30 15.57
C ASP A 443 3.04 0.62 15.02
N GLY A 444 3.21 0.71 13.70
CA GLY A 444 4.40 0.20 13.01
C GLY A 444 4.42 0.61 11.55
N ILE A 445 5.48 0.17 10.87
CA ILE A 445 5.79 0.38 9.46
C ILE A 445 6.16 1.85 9.17
N PHE A 446 7.33 2.04 8.57
CA PHE A 446 7.70 3.29 7.90
C PHE A 446 6.95 3.38 6.59
N TYR A 447 6.20 4.46 6.40
CA TYR A 447 5.30 4.60 5.26
C TYR A 447 5.28 6.05 4.77
N ASP A 448 5.45 6.23 3.46
CA ASP A 448 5.34 7.51 2.77
C ASP A 448 4.90 7.30 1.31
N ARG A 449 4.89 8.36 0.48
CA ARG A 449 4.55 8.31 -0.96
C ARG A 449 5.37 7.31 -1.79
N SER A 450 6.57 6.93 -1.36
CA SER A 450 7.52 6.09 -2.09
C SER A 450 7.79 4.74 -1.42
N MET A 451 7.52 4.57 -0.13
CA MET A 451 7.99 3.40 0.60
C MET A 451 6.96 2.84 1.61
N SER A 452 6.98 1.52 1.76
CA SER A 452 6.41 0.79 2.90
C SER A 452 7.44 -0.19 3.45
N SER A 453 7.92 0.01 4.68
CA SER A 453 8.92 -0.88 5.30
C SER A 453 8.62 -1.21 6.75
N GLY A 454 8.51 -2.50 7.08
CA GLY A 454 8.27 -2.95 8.46
C GLY A 454 8.21 -4.47 8.61
N TRP A 455 7.83 -4.92 9.81
CA TRP A 455 7.84 -6.34 10.19
C TRP A 455 6.84 -7.26 9.48
N PRO A 456 5.59 -6.84 9.19
CA PRO A 456 4.62 -7.75 8.58
C PRO A 456 5.04 -8.24 7.20
N HIS A 457 4.77 -9.51 6.92
CA HIS A 457 4.76 -10.02 5.56
C HIS A 457 3.35 -9.99 5.01
N PHE A 458 3.12 -9.24 3.93
CA PHE A 458 1.77 -9.05 3.41
C PHE A 458 1.41 -10.09 2.36
N TYR A 459 0.15 -10.54 2.38
CA TYR A 459 -0.42 -11.32 1.30
C TYR A 459 -1.16 -10.36 0.37
N TYR A 460 -0.62 -10.13 -0.83
CA TYR A 460 -1.03 -9.01 -1.71
C TYR A 460 -2.46 -9.13 -2.21
N TYR A 461 -2.97 -10.35 -2.35
CA TYR A 461 -4.38 -10.61 -2.66
C TYR A 461 -5.35 -10.20 -1.56
N SER A 462 -4.88 -9.91 -0.33
CA SER A 462 -5.75 -9.38 0.72
C SER A 462 -6.26 -7.96 0.43
N ASN A 463 -5.52 -7.20 -0.40
CA ASN A 463 -5.96 -5.91 -0.93
C ASN A 463 -5.23 -5.61 -2.27
N PRO A 464 -5.74 -6.11 -3.40
CA PRO A 464 -5.14 -5.88 -4.71
C PRO A 464 -5.11 -4.41 -5.12
N GLU A 465 -6.04 -3.58 -4.64
CA GLU A 465 -6.07 -2.15 -4.94
C GLU A 465 -4.85 -1.42 -4.37
N ALA A 466 -4.48 -1.71 -3.11
CA ALA A 466 -3.29 -1.18 -2.48
C ALA A 466 -2.01 -1.50 -3.29
N ILE A 467 -1.91 -2.73 -3.77
CA ILE A 467 -0.78 -3.20 -4.57
C ILE A 467 -0.81 -2.60 -5.98
N PHE A 468 -1.99 -2.40 -6.56
CA PHE A 468 -2.11 -1.70 -7.84
C PHE A 468 -1.68 -0.22 -7.73
N ASN A 469 -1.93 0.45 -6.60
CA ASN A 469 -1.39 1.79 -6.35
C ASN A 469 0.15 1.80 -6.27
N PHE A 470 0.77 0.79 -5.65
CA PHE A 470 2.22 0.60 -5.71
C PHE A 470 2.71 0.43 -7.16
N MET A 471 2.04 -0.39 -7.96
CA MET A 471 2.35 -0.60 -9.38
C MET A 471 2.25 0.69 -10.19
N LYS A 472 1.22 1.52 -9.96
CA LYS A 472 1.08 2.85 -10.60
C LYS A 472 2.22 3.79 -10.19
N ASN A 473 2.72 3.71 -8.96
CA ASN A 473 3.91 4.48 -8.56
C ASN A 473 5.16 4.03 -9.32
N CYS A 474 5.34 2.73 -9.54
CA CYS A 474 6.43 2.18 -10.35
C CYS A 474 6.37 2.68 -11.80
N GLU A 475 5.18 2.64 -12.42
CA GLU A 475 4.98 3.17 -13.78
C GLU A 475 5.27 4.69 -13.84
N ARG A 476 4.97 5.43 -12.77
CA ARG A 476 5.21 6.87 -12.70
C ARG A 476 6.71 7.15 -12.68
N PHE A 477 7.41 6.42 -11.80
CA PHE A 477 8.86 6.51 -11.66
C PHE A 477 9.57 6.14 -12.96
N GLN A 478 9.11 5.09 -13.65
CA GLN A 478 9.61 4.69 -14.98
C GLN A 478 9.51 5.84 -15.99
N ILE A 479 8.32 6.43 -16.14
CA ILE A 479 8.09 7.51 -17.10
C ILE A 479 8.89 8.76 -16.74
N GLN A 480 8.99 9.09 -15.45
CA GLN A 480 9.77 10.23 -15.00
C GLN A 480 11.27 10.04 -15.27
N ARG A 481 11.80 8.84 -15.04
CA ARG A 481 13.19 8.49 -15.39
C ARG A 481 13.42 8.63 -16.89
N ALA A 482 12.52 8.10 -17.71
CA ALA A 482 12.60 8.21 -19.17
C ALA A 482 12.46 9.67 -19.66
N ALA A 483 11.61 10.48 -19.02
CA ALA A 483 11.49 11.89 -19.33
C ALA A 483 12.76 12.68 -18.98
N GLN A 484 13.42 12.35 -17.87
CA GLN A 484 14.73 12.92 -17.53
C GLN A 484 15.79 12.55 -18.58
N GLN A 485 15.84 11.28 -19.00
CA GLN A 485 16.76 10.83 -20.05
C GLN A 485 16.49 11.55 -21.38
N LYS A 486 15.21 11.76 -21.75
CA LYS A 486 14.83 12.56 -22.92
C LYS A 486 15.34 14.00 -22.78
N TRP A 487 15.13 14.64 -21.63
CA TRP A 487 15.65 16.00 -21.39
C TRP A 487 17.16 16.11 -21.54
N ASP A 488 17.89 15.12 -21.03
CA ASP A 488 19.35 15.06 -21.11
C ASP A 488 19.85 14.83 -22.54
N SER A 489 19.00 14.25 -23.42
CA SER A 489 19.32 14.04 -24.84
C SER A 489 19.06 15.25 -25.75
N ILE A 490 18.21 16.20 -25.31
CA ILE A 490 17.85 17.40 -26.07
C ILE A 490 19.06 18.32 -26.16
N GLY A 491 19.29 18.95 -27.32
CA GLY A 491 20.46 19.79 -27.63
C GLY A 491 20.54 21.12 -26.85
N LYS A 492 20.55 21.05 -25.52
CA LYS A 492 20.68 22.15 -24.56
C LYS A 492 21.60 21.73 -23.41
N PRO A 493 22.26 22.67 -22.70
CA PRO A 493 23.00 22.30 -21.50
C PRO A 493 22.11 21.58 -20.47
N ILE A 494 22.67 20.59 -19.78
CA ILE A 494 21.95 19.82 -18.77
C ILE A 494 21.41 20.76 -17.69
N ASP A 495 20.16 20.54 -17.28
CA ASP A 495 19.43 21.33 -16.27
C ASP A 495 19.27 22.83 -16.58
N SER A 496 19.52 23.27 -17.82
CA SER A 496 19.53 24.71 -18.17
C SER A 496 18.16 25.39 -18.10
N LEU A 497 17.05 24.64 -18.16
CA LEU A 497 15.69 25.19 -17.96
C LEU A 497 15.22 25.01 -16.50
N GLY A 498 16.05 24.46 -15.63
CA GLY A 498 15.85 24.39 -14.19
C GLY A 498 14.54 23.70 -13.79
N VAL A 499 13.72 24.41 -13.01
CA VAL A 499 12.45 23.88 -12.47
C VAL A 499 11.44 23.49 -13.54
N LEU A 500 11.49 24.12 -14.73
CA LEU A 500 10.58 23.77 -15.83
C LEU A 500 10.82 22.35 -16.34
N GLU A 501 12.07 21.87 -16.35
CA GLU A 501 12.37 20.47 -16.72
C GLU A 501 11.69 19.52 -15.74
N LYS A 502 11.78 19.82 -14.44
CA LYS A 502 11.14 19.05 -13.36
C LYS A 502 9.61 19.06 -13.49
N HIS A 503 9.02 20.20 -13.82
CA HIS A 503 7.58 20.29 -14.04
C HIS A 503 7.13 19.47 -15.26
N VAL A 504 7.89 19.47 -16.36
CA VAL A 504 7.58 18.63 -17.52
C VAL A 504 7.73 17.14 -17.20
N ILE A 505 8.77 16.74 -16.46
CA ILE A 505 8.95 15.36 -15.97
C ILE A 505 7.75 14.95 -15.10
N LYS A 506 7.30 15.83 -14.20
CA LYS A 506 6.11 15.62 -13.37
C LYS A 506 4.85 15.45 -14.22
N LEU A 507 4.63 16.30 -15.22
CA LEU A 507 3.53 16.17 -16.17
C LEU A 507 3.56 14.84 -16.91
N CYS A 508 4.72 14.42 -17.40
CA CYS A 508 4.91 13.10 -18.03
C CYS A 508 4.46 11.97 -17.07
N GLY A 509 4.90 12.04 -15.81
CA GLY A 509 4.55 11.06 -14.78
C GLY A 509 3.06 11.01 -14.46
N ILE A 510 2.39 12.17 -14.37
CA ILE A 510 0.94 12.24 -14.11
C ILE A 510 0.15 11.72 -15.33
N GLN A 511 0.53 12.12 -16.54
CA GLN A 511 -0.18 11.77 -17.78
C GLN A 511 0.25 10.43 -18.39
N ARG A 512 1.22 9.73 -17.78
CA ARG A 512 1.74 8.42 -18.22
C ARG A 512 2.31 8.41 -19.65
N THR A 513 2.88 9.53 -20.09
CA THR A 513 3.35 9.72 -21.47
C THR A 513 4.67 10.49 -21.54
N LEU A 514 5.46 10.25 -22.59
CA LEU A 514 6.65 11.06 -22.93
C LEU A 514 6.33 12.19 -23.91
N GLU A 515 5.05 12.40 -24.19
CA GLU A 515 4.49 13.49 -24.99
C GLU A 515 3.39 14.17 -24.16
N PRO A 516 3.75 14.85 -23.06
CA PRO A 516 2.76 15.51 -22.21
C PRO A 516 2.06 16.65 -22.97
N SER A 517 0.83 16.95 -22.59
CA SER A 517 0.02 18.05 -23.11
C SER A 517 -0.43 19.00 -22.00
N VAL A 518 -0.55 20.28 -22.34
CA VAL A 518 -1.26 21.29 -21.55
C VAL A 518 -2.16 22.15 -22.47
N GLU A 519 -2.55 21.58 -23.62
CA GLU A 519 -3.32 22.29 -24.65
C GLU A 519 -4.75 22.58 -24.17
N LYS A 520 -5.45 21.56 -23.65
CA LYS A 520 -6.81 21.73 -23.14
C LYS A 520 -6.78 22.01 -21.65
N ARG A 521 -7.15 23.23 -21.27
CA ARG A 521 -6.86 23.81 -19.95
C ARG A 521 -8.05 24.58 -19.40
N ALA A 522 -8.37 24.32 -18.14
CA ALA A 522 -9.51 24.93 -17.46
C ALA A 522 -9.05 25.76 -16.27
N LEU A 523 -9.72 26.87 -16.00
CA LEU A 523 -9.71 27.58 -14.72
C LEU A 523 -11.06 27.37 -14.05
N VAL A 524 -11.06 26.86 -12.82
CA VAL A 524 -12.27 26.78 -12.00
C VAL A 524 -12.22 27.85 -10.92
N VAL A 525 -13.16 28.80 -10.98
CA VAL A 525 -13.30 29.89 -10.01
C VAL A 525 -14.45 29.56 -9.05
N LEU A 526 -14.09 29.22 -7.82
CA LEU A 526 -15.03 28.86 -6.77
C LEU A 526 -15.48 30.09 -5.99
N CYS A 527 -16.79 30.35 -5.97
CA CYS A 527 -17.36 31.56 -5.39
C CYS A 527 -18.16 31.25 -4.11
N ALA A 528 -17.82 31.90 -3.00
CA ALA A 528 -18.53 31.76 -1.73
C ALA A 528 -18.42 33.02 -0.86
N ASP A 529 -19.39 33.22 0.04
CA ASP A 529 -19.39 34.31 1.02
C ASP A 529 -19.10 33.83 2.44
N HIS A 530 -18.58 34.71 3.28
CA HIS A 530 -18.11 34.37 4.63
C HIS A 530 -18.83 35.11 5.74
N GLY A 531 -19.29 34.37 6.76
CA GLY A 531 -19.93 34.95 7.94
C GLY A 531 -19.02 35.92 8.73
N CYS A 532 -17.69 35.76 8.65
CA CYS A 532 -16.73 36.64 9.31
C CYS A 532 -16.74 38.09 8.80
N VAL A 533 -17.35 38.37 7.65
CA VAL A 533 -17.56 39.74 7.14
C VAL A 533 -18.29 40.60 8.17
N LYS A 534 -19.17 40.01 9.00
CA LYS A 534 -19.88 40.70 10.10
C LYS A 534 -18.95 41.29 11.18
N GLU A 535 -17.71 40.82 11.24
CA GLU A 535 -16.69 41.29 12.20
C GLU A 535 -15.88 42.49 11.66
N GLY A 536 -16.20 43.00 10.47
CA GLY A 536 -15.53 44.17 9.89
C GLY A 536 -14.08 43.91 9.45
N VAL A 537 -13.84 42.71 8.91
CA VAL A 537 -12.54 42.21 8.41
C VAL A 537 -12.30 42.48 6.92
N THR A 538 -13.16 43.27 6.28
CA THR A 538 -13.13 43.62 4.86
C THR A 538 -13.57 45.07 4.66
N GLN A 539 -13.19 45.69 3.53
CA GLN A 539 -13.63 47.04 3.14
C GLN A 539 -15.03 47.05 2.51
N THR A 540 -15.46 45.93 1.94
CA THR A 540 -16.72 45.81 1.19
C THR A 540 -17.61 44.71 1.76
N ASP A 541 -18.89 44.71 1.41
CA ASP A 541 -19.83 43.66 1.78
C ASP A 541 -19.86 42.48 0.79
N SER A 542 -20.54 41.40 1.19
CA SER A 542 -20.73 40.17 0.42
C SER A 542 -21.43 40.35 -0.94
N SER A 543 -22.10 41.48 -1.20
CA SER A 543 -22.75 41.69 -2.50
C SER A 543 -21.75 41.78 -3.66
N VAL A 544 -20.48 42.08 -3.37
CA VAL A 544 -19.41 42.16 -4.36
C VAL A 544 -19.07 40.78 -4.92
N THR A 545 -19.09 39.71 -4.11
CA THR A 545 -18.80 38.34 -4.54
C THR A 545 -19.64 37.95 -5.76
N ARG A 546 -20.96 38.15 -5.67
CA ARG A 546 -21.89 37.85 -6.76
C ARG A 546 -21.63 38.70 -8.02
N LYS A 547 -21.39 40.00 -7.85
CA LYS A 547 -21.12 40.92 -8.99
C LYS A 547 -19.87 40.53 -9.76
N VAL A 548 -18.84 40.05 -9.06
CA VAL A 548 -17.59 39.58 -9.68
C VAL A 548 -17.82 38.22 -10.34
N ALA A 549 -18.55 37.29 -9.72
CA ALA A 549 -18.95 36.03 -10.35
C ALA A 549 -19.70 36.25 -11.68
N ASP A 550 -20.67 37.17 -11.71
CA ASP A 550 -21.36 37.58 -12.94
C ASP A 550 -20.41 38.20 -13.97
N SER A 551 -19.34 38.86 -13.51
CA SER A 551 -18.34 39.49 -14.39
C SER A 551 -17.38 38.48 -15.01
N PHE A 552 -17.09 37.36 -14.34
CA PHE A 552 -16.31 36.25 -14.90
C PHE A 552 -16.98 35.67 -16.15
N VAL A 553 -18.27 35.36 -16.05
CA VAL A 553 -19.09 34.83 -17.16
C VAL A 553 -19.14 35.81 -18.33
N LYS A 554 -19.16 37.12 -18.04
CA LYS A 554 -19.10 38.18 -19.05
C LYS A 554 -17.70 38.43 -19.62
N GLY A 555 -16.68 37.74 -19.11
CA GLY A 555 -15.29 37.89 -19.55
C GLY A 555 -14.66 39.24 -19.18
N MET A 556 -15.15 39.91 -18.13
CA MET A 556 -14.74 41.28 -17.77
C MET A 556 -13.72 41.37 -16.63
N THR A 557 -13.42 40.26 -15.94
CA THR A 557 -12.41 40.25 -14.87
C THR A 557 -11.00 40.22 -15.47
N THR A 558 -10.00 40.67 -14.69
CA THR A 558 -8.59 40.59 -15.06
C THR A 558 -8.21 39.15 -15.43
N THR A 559 -8.65 38.18 -14.62
CA THR A 559 -8.34 36.77 -14.85
C THR A 559 -9.05 36.22 -16.10
N SER A 560 -10.28 36.64 -16.42
CA SER A 560 -10.92 36.28 -17.69
C SER A 560 -10.16 36.84 -18.90
N ILE A 561 -9.59 38.03 -18.80
CA ILE A 561 -8.76 38.63 -19.85
C ILE A 561 -7.47 37.81 -20.04
N PHE A 562 -6.79 37.45 -18.95
CA PHE A 562 -5.61 36.59 -19.01
C PHE A 562 -5.95 35.21 -19.57
N SER A 563 -7.08 34.64 -19.16
CA SER A 563 -7.55 33.33 -19.63
C SER A 563 -7.80 33.34 -21.13
N LYS A 564 -8.49 34.36 -21.65
CA LYS A 564 -8.70 34.53 -23.09
C LYS A 564 -7.39 34.66 -23.87
N GLY A 565 -6.42 35.41 -23.34
CA GLY A 565 -5.10 35.58 -23.97
C GLY A 565 -4.23 34.32 -23.96
N ASN A 566 -4.58 33.33 -23.12
CA ASN A 566 -3.87 32.08 -22.95
C ASN A 566 -4.77 30.87 -23.24
N ASP A 567 -5.84 31.00 -24.03
CA ASP A 567 -6.82 29.95 -24.36
C ASP A 567 -7.19 29.04 -23.17
N VAL A 568 -7.59 29.62 -22.05
CA VAL A 568 -8.05 28.91 -20.85
C VAL A 568 -9.57 29.03 -20.74
N ASP A 569 -10.24 27.88 -20.65
CA ASP A 569 -11.69 27.84 -20.41
C ASP A 569 -11.99 28.19 -18.95
N VAL A 570 -12.84 29.19 -18.72
CA VAL A 570 -13.16 29.67 -17.37
C VAL A 570 -14.52 29.15 -16.92
N TYR A 571 -14.52 28.41 -15.81
CA TYR A 571 -15.71 27.87 -15.16
C TYR A 571 -15.95 28.61 -13.85
N THR A 572 -17.05 29.34 -13.76
CA THR A 572 -17.46 30.01 -12.52
C THR A 572 -18.46 29.15 -11.77
N VAL A 573 -18.21 28.87 -10.50
CA VAL A 573 -19.05 27.95 -9.71
C VAL A 573 -19.49 28.64 -8.42
N ASP A 574 -20.81 28.75 -8.22
CA ASP A 574 -21.38 29.14 -6.93
C ASP A 574 -21.39 27.93 -6.01
N VAL A 575 -20.56 27.95 -4.97
CA VAL A 575 -20.56 26.91 -3.93
C VAL A 575 -21.13 27.40 -2.60
N GLY A 576 -21.37 28.71 -2.47
CA GLY A 576 -21.66 29.31 -1.19
C GLY A 576 -22.03 30.80 -1.17
N MET A 577 -22.44 31.41 -2.28
CA MET A 577 -22.76 32.86 -2.30
C MET A 577 -24.08 33.17 -1.60
N MET A 578 -24.11 34.31 -0.89
CA MET A 578 -25.31 34.81 -0.24
C MET A 578 -26.30 35.43 -1.25
N GLY A 579 -27.59 35.12 -1.09
CA GLY A 579 -28.68 35.72 -1.89
C GLY A 579 -29.50 34.68 -2.66
N PRO A 580 -30.23 35.08 -3.72
CA PRO A 580 -31.01 34.13 -4.53
C PRO A 580 -30.11 33.18 -5.32
N ARG A 581 -30.54 31.93 -5.52
CA ARG A 581 -29.88 30.94 -6.39
C ARG A 581 -29.83 31.43 -7.85
N TYR A 582 -28.94 30.84 -8.65
CA TYR A 582 -28.92 31.06 -10.11
C TYR A 582 -29.89 30.12 -10.83
N SER A 583 -30.29 29.01 -10.20
CA SER A 583 -31.27 28.06 -10.72
C SER A 583 -32.48 27.92 -9.79
N ASP A 584 -33.68 27.77 -10.37
CA ASP A 584 -34.95 27.59 -9.65
C ASP A 584 -35.22 26.14 -9.22
N SER A 585 -34.41 25.17 -9.67
CA SER A 585 -34.57 23.76 -9.32
C SER A 585 -33.82 23.41 -8.04
N GLU A 586 -34.54 22.97 -7.00
CA GLU A 586 -33.95 22.32 -5.82
C GLU A 586 -33.16 21.03 -6.19
N ASP A 587 -33.43 20.46 -7.37
CA ASP A 587 -32.69 19.35 -8.00
C ASP A 587 -31.32 19.76 -8.59
N SER A 588 -30.81 20.97 -8.32
CA SER A 588 -29.51 21.48 -8.80
C SER A 588 -28.28 20.74 -8.26
N LEU A 589 -28.47 19.77 -7.36
CA LEU A 589 -27.47 18.77 -6.98
C LEU A 589 -27.33 17.64 -8.02
N ASN A 590 -28.25 17.51 -8.99
CA ASN A 590 -28.05 16.63 -10.13
C ASN A 590 -26.94 17.22 -11.02
N PHE A 591 -25.85 16.46 -11.13
CA PHE A 591 -24.62 16.70 -11.90
C PHE A 591 -24.85 17.06 -13.37
N GLN A 592 -25.41 18.24 -13.66
CA GLN A 592 -25.38 18.81 -14.99
C GLN A 592 -23.95 19.23 -15.30
N LYS A 593 -23.37 18.69 -16.38
CA LYS A 593 -22.01 19.03 -16.84
C LYS A 593 -21.70 20.53 -16.69
N ILE A 594 -20.59 20.86 -16.01
CA ILE A 594 -20.14 22.23 -15.81
C ILE A 594 -19.98 23.01 -17.13
N ARG A 595 -20.35 24.30 -17.15
CA ARG A 595 -20.35 25.15 -18.36
C ARG A 595 -19.65 26.49 -18.16
N CYS A 596 -19.06 27.05 -19.22
CA CYS A 596 -18.34 28.33 -19.19
C CYS A 596 -19.26 29.56 -19.36
N ASP A 597 -20.47 29.38 -19.89
CA ASP A 597 -21.39 30.46 -20.29
C ASP A 597 -22.34 30.91 -19.17
N VAL A 598 -22.26 30.29 -17.99
CA VAL A 598 -23.13 30.56 -16.84
C VAL A 598 -22.34 30.49 -15.54
N VAL A 599 -22.90 31.07 -14.47
CA VAL A 599 -22.49 30.71 -13.10
C VAL A 599 -23.12 29.36 -12.77
N ASN A 600 -22.29 28.35 -12.56
CA ASN A 600 -22.74 27.00 -12.24
C ASN A 600 -23.24 26.96 -10.79
N ASP A 601 -24.55 26.84 -10.60
CA ASP A 601 -25.16 26.72 -9.27
C ASP A 601 -24.84 25.34 -8.69
N ARG A 602 -23.95 25.31 -7.70
CA ARG A 602 -23.58 24.12 -6.90
C ARG A 602 -23.64 24.46 -5.42
N ARG A 603 -24.48 25.43 -5.06
CA ARG A 603 -24.43 26.06 -3.75
C ARG A 603 -24.80 25.06 -2.66
N LEU A 604 -23.88 24.87 -1.72
CA LEU A 604 -24.00 23.93 -0.59
C LEU A 604 -24.74 24.56 0.59
N MET A 605 -24.48 25.84 0.86
CA MET A 605 -25.16 26.64 1.88
C MET A 605 -25.11 28.13 1.51
N ASN A 606 -25.91 28.97 2.17
CA ASN A 606 -26.00 30.40 1.89
C ASN A 606 -24.98 31.21 2.70
N GLY A 607 -23.72 31.21 2.25
CA GLY A 607 -22.57 31.76 2.96
C GLY A 607 -22.11 30.86 4.13
N SER A 608 -20.81 30.87 4.43
CA SER A 608 -20.28 30.14 5.58
C SER A 608 -20.75 30.75 6.90
N GLY A 609 -20.69 29.97 7.98
CA GLY A 609 -20.80 30.49 9.34
C GLY A 609 -19.69 31.49 9.69
N ASN A 610 -19.90 32.28 10.74
CA ASN A 610 -18.88 33.19 11.25
C ASN A 610 -17.87 32.43 12.11
N ILE A 611 -16.69 32.12 11.55
CA ILE A 611 -15.64 31.32 12.19
C ILE A 611 -15.21 31.82 13.59
N ALA A 612 -15.44 33.10 13.89
CA ALA A 612 -15.13 33.69 15.19
C ALA A 612 -16.04 33.18 16.33
N VAL A 613 -17.23 32.67 16.00
CA VAL A 613 -18.26 32.27 16.98
C VAL A 613 -18.88 30.89 16.70
N GLU A 614 -18.86 30.41 15.46
CA GLU A 614 -19.47 29.15 15.03
C GLU A 614 -18.68 28.49 13.89
N ALA A 615 -18.97 27.23 13.54
CA ALA A 615 -18.26 26.52 12.48
C ALA A 615 -18.51 27.19 11.12
N ALA A 616 -17.52 27.15 10.22
CA ALA A 616 -17.72 27.62 8.84
C ALA A 616 -18.81 26.80 8.13
N MET A 617 -18.83 25.48 8.37
CA MET A 617 -19.82 24.52 7.92
C MET A 617 -19.90 23.32 8.88
N ASP A 618 -20.99 22.57 8.85
CA ASP A 618 -21.08 21.29 9.58
C ASP A 618 -20.33 20.16 8.85
N GLU A 619 -20.17 19.00 9.49
CA GLU A 619 -19.42 17.87 8.91
C GLU A 619 -20.07 17.31 7.64
N GLU A 620 -21.41 17.28 7.58
CA GLU A 620 -22.11 16.76 6.40
C GLU A 620 -21.88 17.66 5.19
N THR A 621 -22.03 18.98 5.37
CA THR A 621 -21.78 19.99 4.35
C THR A 621 -20.30 19.99 3.95
N GLY A 622 -19.38 19.85 4.92
CA GLY A 622 -17.95 19.75 4.67
C GLY A 622 -17.57 18.55 3.80
N ARG A 623 -18.12 17.36 4.10
CA ARG A 623 -17.92 16.15 3.25
C ARG A 623 -18.51 16.34 1.85
N LYS A 624 -19.69 16.96 1.73
CA LYS A 624 -20.27 17.32 0.42
C LYS A 624 -19.40 18.33 -0.34
N ALA A 625 -18.76 19.27 0.35
CA ALA A 625 -17.83 20.23 -0.26
C ALA A 625 -16.61 19.51 -0.86
N LEU A 626 -15.97 18.64 -0.08
CA LEU A 626 -14.85 17.82 -0.57
C LEU A 626 -15.27 16.96 -1.77
N GLN A 627 -16.45 16.32 -1.69
CA GLN A 627 -16.96 15.49 -2.78
C GLN A 627 -17.24 16.31 -4.05
N LEU A 628 -17.87 17.49 -3.92
CA LEU A 628 -18.11 18.39 -5.06
C LEU A 628 -16.82 18.78 -5.77
N GLY A 629 -15.75 19.04 -5.03
CA GLY A 629 -14.43 19.32 -5.61
C GLY A 629 -13.90 18.15 -6.43
N ARG A 630 -14.02 16.93 -5.93
CA ARG A 630 -13.64 15.70 -6.64
C ARG A 630 -14.47 15.52 -7.91
N ASP A 631 -15.77 15.72 -7.81
CA ASP A 631 -16.70 15.60 -8.94
C ASP A 631 -16.39 16.61 -10.06
N ILE A 632 -16.05 17.85 -9.72
CA ILE A 632 -15.62 18.86 -10.70
C ILE A 632 -14.38 18.39 -11.48
N VAL A 633 -13.38 17.83 -10.78
CA VAL A 633 -12.16 17.32 -11.44
C VAL A 633 -12.49 16.12 -12.33
N ARG A 634 -13.35 15.20 -11.87
CA ARG A 634 -13.85 14.08 -12.69
C ARG A 634 -14.52 14.58 -13.98
N GLU A 635 -15.47 15.52 -13.86
CA GLU A 635 -16.20 16.09 -15.00
C GLU A 635 -15.26 16.73 -16.05
N LEU A 636 -14.22 17.43 -15.58
CA LEU A 636 -13.22 18.05 -16.45
C LEU A 636 -12.30 16.99 -17.08
N LYS A 637 -11.86 15.98 -16.33
CA LYS A 637 -11.08 14.86 -16.87
C LYS A 637 -11.83 14.11 -17.96
N GLU A 638 -13.09 13.76 -17.72
CA GLU A 638 -13.98 13.10 -18.69
C GLU A 638 -14.27 14.00 -19.90
N SER A 639 -14.18 15.32 -19.74
CA SER A 639 -14.26 16.29 -20.83
C SER A 639 -12.93 16.46 -21.58
N GLY A 640 -11.87 15.75 -21.18
CA GLY A 640 -10.57 15.71 -21.86
C GLY A 640 -9.64 16.86 -21.49
N TYR A 641 -9.83 17.55 -20.36
CA TYR A 641 -8.89 18.57 -19.90
C TYR A 641 -7.57 17.95 -19.44
N ASP A 642 -6.46 18.53 -19.92
CA ASP A 642 -5.09 18.10 -19.63
C ASP A 642 -4.56 18.65 -18.31
N ILE A 643 -5.05 19.82 -17.90
CA ILE A 643 -4.62 20.56 -16.70
C ILE A 643 -5.72 21.47 -16.17
N ILE A 644 -5.79 21.60 -14.85
CA ILE A 644 -6.81 22.41 -14.16
C ILE A 644 -6.11 23.48 -13.31
N ALA A 645 -6.46 24.74 -13.52
CA ALA A 645 -6.10 25.86 -12.66
C ALA A 645 -7.20 26.10 -11.61
N THR A 646 -6.79 26.43 -10.39
CA THR A 646 -7.72 26.78 -9.30
C THR A 646 -7.79 28.29 -9.13
N GLY A 647 -9.00 28.79 -8.87
CA GLY A 647 -9.27 30.17 -8.54
C GLY A 647 -10.41 30.27 -7.55
N GLU A 648 -10.54 31.43 -6.93
CA GLU A 648 -11.58 31.69 -5.95
C GLU A 648 -12.11 33.12 -6.09
N MET A 649 -13.29 33.36 -5.55
CA MET A 649 -13.78 34.70 -5.30
C MET A 649 -14.66 34.69 -4.05
N GLY A 650 -14.25 35.39 -3.00
CA GLY A 650 -15.04 35.46 -1.77
C GLY A 650 -14.67 36.63 -0.88
N ILE A 651 -15.62 37.52 -0.61
CA ILE A 651 -15.36 38.62 0.32
C ILE A 651 -15.17 38.06 1.74
N GLY A 652 -13.99 38.29 2.32
CA GLY A 652 -13.62 37.89 3.68
C GLY A 652 -12.76 36.63 3.78
N ASN A 653 -12.54 35.89 2.68
CA ASN A 653 -11.86 34.59 2.67
C ASN A 653 -10.39 34.59 3.10
N THR A 654 -9.70 35.73 3.03
CA THR A 654 -8.33 35.87 3.56
C THR A 654 -8.26 35.70 5.08
N THR A 655 -9.40 35.73 5.78
CA THR A 655 -9.50 35.46 7.23
C THR A 655 -9.49 33.97 7.58
N PRO A 656 -10.40 33.13 7.04
CA PRO A 656 -10.30 31.67 7.21
C PRO A 656 -8.98 31.10 6.64
N THR A 657 -8.47 31.67 5.54
CA THR A 657 -7.15 31.33 4.99
C THR A 657 -6.04 31.49 6.03
N ALA A 658 -5.99 32.65 6.71
CA ALA A 658 -5.00 32.90 7.76
C ALA A 658 -5.18 31.96 8.97
N ALA A 659 -6.43 31.64 9.34
CA ALA A 659 -6.70 30.70 10.43
C ALA A 659 -6.19 29.29 10.11
N LEU A 660 -6.45 28.78 8.90
CA LEU A 660 -5.97 27.47 8.46
C LEU A 660 -4.44 27.42 8.40
N LEU A 661 -3.80 28.42 7.81
CA LEU A 661 -2.34 28.49 7.74
C LEU A 661 -1.72 28.56 9.13
N ALA A 662 -2.25 29.39 10.04
CA ALA A 662 -1.79 29.46 11.42
C ALA A 662 -1.89 28.09 12.12
N TYR A 663 -3.03 27.42 11.99
CA TYR A 663 -3.28 26.13 12.61
C TYR A 663 -2.34 25.03 12.10
N PHE A 664 -2.29 24.87 10.77
CA PHE A 664 -1.53 23.79 10.15
C PHE A 664 -0.03 24.02 10.27
N MET A 665 0.44 25.26 10.12
CA MET A 665 1.87 25.59 10.20
C MET A 665 2.36 25.79 11.64
N GLY A 666 1.47 25.85 12.63
CA GLY A 666 1.82 26.17 14.01
C GLY A 666 2.38 27.60 14.16
N ALA A 667 1.97 28.51 13.28
CA ALA A 667 2.43 29.90 13.25
C ALA A 667 1.61 30.79 14.19
N SER A 668 2.18 31.91 14.61
CA SER A 668 1.43 32.92 15.38
C SER A 668 0.36 33.60 14.51
N VAL A 669 -0.68 34.14 15.16
CA VAL A 669 -1.74 34.88 14.48
C VAL A 669 -1.17 36.10 13.75
N GLU A 670 -0.18 36.74 14.36
CA GLU A 670 0.48 37.93 13.82
C GLU A 670 1.30 37.63 12.56
N GLU A 671 1.87 36.42 12.45
CA GLU A 671 2.56 35.95 11.24
C GLU A 671 1.59 35.56 10.12
N ALA A 672 0.44 34.97 10.47
CA ALA A 672 -0.51 34.45 9.51
C ALA A 672 -1.44 35.51 8.90
N VAL A 673 -1.75 36.58 9.65
CA VAL A 673 -2.73 37.58 9.24
C VAL A 673 -2.07 38.74 8.50
N GLY A 674 -2.34 38.80 7.19
CA GLY A 674 -2.00 39.96 6.35
C GLY A 674 -3.13 40.98 6.20
N TYR A 675 -2.78 42.15 5.65
CA TYR A 675 -3.69 43.27 5.35
C TYR A 675 -4.79 42.91 4.32
N GLY A 676 -4.68 41.81 3.59
CA GLY A 676 -5.64 41.40 2.56
C GLY A 676 -5.83 42.47 1.48
N ALA A 677 -7.07 42.71 1.07
CA ALA A 677 -7.46 43.76 0.14
C ALA A 677 -7.37 45.19 0.75
N GLY A 678 -6.25 45.52 1.41
CA GLY A 678 -5.88 46.87 1.84
C GLY A 678 -6.46 47.36 3.17
N LEU A 679 -6.63 46.50 4.19
CA LEU A 679 -7.20 46.90 5.48
C LEU A 679 -6.41 48.02 6.20
N SER A 680 -7.10 48.78 7.05
CA SER A 680 -6.47 49.68 8.04
C SER A 680 -5.81 48.88 9.17
N GLU A 681 -4.96 49.52 9.99
CA GLU A 681 -4.41 48.86 11.19
C GLU A 681 -5.50 48.35 12.14
N GLU A 682 -6.60 49.07 12.27
CA GLU A 682 -7.74 48.65 13.08
C GLU A 682 -8.44 47.43 12.47
N GLY A 683 -8.60 47.40 11.14
CA GLY A 683 -9.10 46.25 10.41
C GLY A 683 -8.21 45.01 10.56
N LEU A 684 -6.88 45.21 10.55
CA LEU A 684 -5.91 44.15 10.80
C LEU A 684 -6.07 43.57 12.21
N ARG A 685 -6.22 44.42 13.24
CA ARG A 685 -6.43 43.98 14.63
C ARG A 685 -7.72 43.20 14.80
N ARG A 686 -8.83 43.64 14.18
CA ARG A 686 -10.10 42.90 14.17
C ARG A 686 -9.93 41.53 13.52
N LYS A 687 -9.22 41.47 12.39
CA LYS A 687 -8.94 40.20 11.69
C LYS A 687 -8.09 39.26 12.53
N GLN A 688 -7.05 39.76 13.21
CA GLN A 688 -6.26 38.98 14.16
C GLN A 688 -7.10 38.45 15.32
N ASP A 689 -7.99 39.28 15.89
CA ASP A 689 -8.92 38.85 16.93
C ASP A 689 -9.85 37.71 16.47
N VAL A 690 -10.44 37.83 15.27
CA VAL A 690 -11.27 36.78 14.68
C VAL A 690 -10.51 35.46 14.54
N VAL A 691 -9.30 35.50 14.00
CA VAL A 691 -8.46 34.30 13.84
C VAL A 691 -8.12 33.69 15.20
N ARG A 692 -7.77 34.51 16.20
CA ARG A 692 -7.48 34.03 17.56
C ARG A 692 -8.69 33.32 18.18
N ARG A 693 -9.88 33.92 18.13
CA ARG A 693 -11.12 33.31 18.62
C ARG A 693 -11.46 32.00 17.90
N ALA A 694 -11.25 31.95 16.57
CA ALA A 694 -11.47 30.74 15.80
C ALA A 694 -10.53 29.59 16.22
N LEU A 695 -9.24 29.88 16.40
CA LEU A 695 -8.25 28.90 16.87
C LEU A 695 -8.52 28.43 18.30
N GLU A 696 -8.84 29.34 19.22
CA GLU A 696 -9.21 28.98 20.60
C GLU A 696 -10.45 28.08 20.65
N ARG A 697 -11.43 28.32 19.78
CA ARG A 697 -12.63 27.47 19.64
C ARG A 697 -12.26 26.09 19.11
N LEU A 698 -11.34 26.00 18.15
CA LEU A 698 -10.87 24.73 17.59
C LEU A 698 -10.06 23.92 18.62
N GLU A 699 -9.18 24.56 19.40
CA GLU A 699 -8.38 23.91 20.44
C GLU A 699 -9.26 23.31 21.56
N LYS A 700 -10.34 24.00 21.93
CA LYS A 700 -11.34 23.50 22.91
C LYS A 700 -12.07 22.23 22.44
N LEU A 701 -12.02 21.89 21.16
CA LEU A 701 -12.61 20.67 20.60
C LEU A 701 -11.67 19.45 20.66
N SER A 702 -10.54 19.57 21.37
CA SER A 702 -9.55 18.50 21.66
C SER A 702 -8.94 17.86 20.42
N LEU A 703 -8.32 18.66 19.54
CA LEU A 703 -7.85 18.22 18.21
C LEU A 703 -6.33 18.11 18.02
N SER A 704 -5.54 18.03 19.09
CA SER A 704 -4.11 17.71 18.96
C SER A 704 -3.50 17.11 20.22
N GLU A 705 -2.70 16.06 20.07
CA GLU A 705 -1.65 15.69 21.02
C GLU A 705 -0.33 16.38 20.60
N GLY A 706 0.30 17.15 21.49
CA GLY A 706 1.75 17.37 21.46
C GLY A 706 2.32 18.67 20.85
N SER A 707 3.41 19.10 21.50
CA SER A 707 4.31 20.28 21.48
C SER A 707 4.77 20.97 20.18
N LYS A 708 5.22 22.23 20.36
CA LYS A 708 5.89 23.18 19.44
C LYS A 708 6.63 22.54 18.24
N GLY A 709 6.19 22.91 17.03
CA GLY A 709 6.76 22.46 15.74
C GLY A 709 5.64 22.25 14.69
N TYR A 710 5.99 21.70 13.53
CA TYR A 710 4.98 21.24 12.56
C TYR A 710 4.12 20.14 13.19
N ARG A 711 2.82 20.39 13.34
CA ARG A 711 1.86 19.42 13.88
C ARG A 711 1.58 18.30 12.85
N VAL A 712 1.54 17.05 13.30
CA VAL A 712 1.06 15.89 12.52
C VAL A 712 -0.43 15.75 12.79
N PHE A 713 -1.24 15.60 11.74
CA PHE A 713 -2.70 15.53 11.86
C PHE A 713 -3.21 14.18 11.35
N SER A 714 -4.21 13.62 12.03
CA SER A 714 -5.04 12.59 11.40
C SER A 714 -5.89 13.22 10.31
N ARG A 715 -6.34 12.40 9.36
CA ARG A 715 -7.27 12.82 8.31
C ARG A 715 -8.50 13.54 8.89
N GLU A 716 -9.12 12.96 9.91
CA GLU A 716 -10.32 13.49 10.55
C GLU A 716 -10.05 14.84 11.24
N ALA A 717 -8.88 15.00 11.84
CA ALA A 717 -8.48 16.26 12.47
C ALA A 717 -8.28 17.36 11.42
N ALA A 718 -7.68 17.03 10.27
CA ALA A 718 -7.49 17.96 9.17
C ALA A 718 -8.83 18.36 8.50
N GLU A 719 -9.70 17.38 8.21
CA GLU A 719 -11.06 17.63 7.70
C GLU A 719 -11.86 18.51 8.67
N LYS A 720 -11.83 18.19 9.97
CA LYS A 720 -12.55 18.96 10.98
C LYS A 720 -12.02 20.39 11.12
N ALA A 721 -10.71 20.61 11.05
CA ALA A 721 -10.15 21.96 11.05
C ALA A 721 -10.67 22.76 9.84
N LEU A 722 -10.64 22.16 8.64
CA LEU A 722 -11.17 22.77 7.42
C LEU A 722 -12.66 23.17 7.57
N PHE A 723 -13.49 22.31 8.17
CA PHE A 723 -14.92 22.60 8.34
C PHE A 723 -15.20 23.63 9.43
N GLN A 724 -14.37 23.69 10.48
CA GLN A 724 -14.56 24.60 11.61
C GLN A 724 -14.09 26.03 11.32
N ILE A 725 -12.94 26.19 10.67
CA ILE A 725 -12.25 27.49 10.53
C ILE A 725 -11.92 27.86 9.07
N GLY A 726 -12.35 27.08 8.09
CA GLY A 726 -12.16 27.34 6.67
C GLY A 726 -13.30 28.13 6.01
N GLY A 727 -13.51 27.86 4.71
CA GLY A 727 -14.53 28.46 3.85
C GLY A 727 -15.05 27.42 2.86
N LEU A 728 -16.24 27.62 2.28
CA LEU A 728 -16.85 26.64 1.37
C LEU A 728 -16.03 26.45 0.10
N GLU A 729 -15.58 27.55 -0.49
CA GLU A 729 -14.67 27.57 -1.63
C GLU A 729 -13.33 26.93 -1.30
N ILE A 730 -12.78 27.14 -0.09
CA ILE A 730 -11.54 26.48 0.35
C ILE A 730 -11.76 24.97 0.47
N ALA A 731 -12.91 24.54 1.02
CA ALA A 731 -13.23 23.13 1.18
C ALA A 731 -13.49 22.41 -0.15
N VAL A 732 -14.22 23.05 -1.08
CA VAL A 732 -14.41 22.53 -2.43
C VAL A 732 -13.07 22.48 -3.18
N MET A 733 -12.23 23.51 -3.05
CA MET A 733 -10.91 23.51 -3.68
C MET A 733 -9.99 22.42 -3.11
N ALA A 734 -10.02 22.19 -1.80
CA ALA A 734 -9.33 21.06 -1.17
C ALA A 734 -9.83 19.72 -1.76
N GLY A 735 -11.13 19.60 -1.98
CA GLY A 735 -11.74 18.49 -2.71
C GLY A 735 -11.21 18.33 -4.14
N MET A 736 -10.99 19.43 -4.86
CA MET A 736 -10.38 19.38 -6.21
C MET A 736 -8.94 18.86 -6.17
N PHE A 737 -8.13 19.27 -5.19
CA PHE A 737 -6.77 18.73 -5.05
C PHE A 737 -6.78 17.22 -4.76
N ILE A 738 -7.72 16.73 -3.97
CA ILE A 738 -7.89 15.28 -3.75
C ILE A 738 -8.37 14.59 -5.03
N GLY A 739 -9.33 15.18 -5.74
CA GLY A 739 -9.82 14.68 -7.04
C GLY A 739 -8.71 14.59 -8.09
N ALA A 740 -7.74 15.51 -8.06
CA ALA A 740 -6.57 15.48 -8.93
C ALA A 740 -5.70 14.24 -8.71
N VAL A 741 -5.58 13.76 -7.46
CA VAL A 741 -4.91 12.50 -7.12
C VAL A 741 -5.74 11.30 -7.61
N GLU A 742 -7.05 11.30 -7.36
CA GLU A 742 -7.96 10.19 -7.71
C GLU A 742 -8.09 9.98 -9.23
N HIS A 743 -8.07 11.06 -10.00
CA HIS A 743 -8.27 11.04 -11.46
C HIS A 743 -6.99 11.27 -12.28
N GLU A 744 -5.83 11.31 -11.60
CA GLU A 744 -4.51 11.56 -12.19
C GLU A 744 -4.49 12.79 -13.12
N VAL A 745 -4.86 13.95 -12.57
CA VAL A 745 -4.96 15.24 -13.30
C VAL A 745 -3.97 16.26 -12.72
N PRO A 746 -3.13 16.90 -13.56
CA PRO A 746 -2.33 18.05 -13.14
C PRO A 746 -3.21 19.20 -12.66
N ILE A 747 -2.91 19.76 -11.49
CA ILE A 747 -3.68 20.87 -10.91
C ILE A 747 -2.76 22.02 -10.45
N ILE A 748 -3.14 23.27 -10.73
CA ILE A 748 -2.32 24.45 -10.44
C ILE A 748 -2.88 25.22 -9.23
N ILE A 749 -1.99 25.49 -8.28
CA ILE A 749 -2.20 26.36 -7.12
C ILE A 749 -1.99 27.81 -7.56
N ASP A 750 -2.96 28.67 -7.28
CA ASP A 750 -2.88 30.12 -7.51
C ASP A 750 -2.13 30.84 -6.39
N GLY A 751 -2.80 31.72 -5.63
CA GLY A 751 -2.22 32.48 -4.53
C GLY A 751 -2.45 31.85 -3.15
N ILE A 752 -2.40 32.68 -2.11
CA ILE A 752 -2.45 32.20 -0.71
C ILE A 752 -3.71 31.39 -0.35
N ILE A 753 -4.89 31.73 -0.91
CA ILE A 753 -6.14 31.03 -0.59
C ILE A 753 -6.13 29.62 -1.18
N SER A 754 -5.70 29.49 -2.43
CA SER A 754 -5.49 28.19 -3.08
C SER A 754 -4.37 27.39 -2.39
N THR A 755 -3.32 28.07 -1.91
CA THR A 755 -2.26 27.44 -1.09
C THR A 755 -2.81 26.89 0.23
N ALA A 756 -3.71 27.60 0.91
CA ALA A 756 -4.35 27.09 2.12
C ALA A 756 -5.29 25.91 1.84
N ALA A 757 -6.02 25.93 0.73
CA ALA A 757 -6.82 24.78 0.28
C ALA A 757 -5.94 23.56 -0.04
N ALA A 758 -4.85 23.76 -0.79
CA ALA A 758 -3.87 22.73 -1.10
C ALA A 758 -3.21 22.16 0.16
N LEU A 759 -2.83 23.01 1.12
CA LEU A 759 -2.26 22.56 2.40
C LEU A 759 -3.28 21.78 3.23
N SER A 760 -4.54 22.24 3.29
CA SER A 760 -5.61 21.52 3.97
C SER A 760 -5.79 20.13 3.38
N ALA A 761 -5.80 20.05 2.05
CA ALA A 761 -5.88 18.80 1.33
C ALA A 761 -4.63 17.94 1.54
N PHE A 762 -3.42 18.52 1.59
CA PHE A 762 -2.16 17.81 1.84
C PHE A 762 -2.13 17.18 3.24
N MET A 763 -2.72 17.83 4.25
CA MET A 763 -2.88 17.25 5.59
C MET A 763 -3.87 16.08 5.65
N ILE A 764 -4.74 15.96 4.64
CA ILE A 764 -5.66 14.84 4.45
C ILE A 764 -4.97 13.74 3.62
N ASP A 765 -4.23 14.14 2.57
CA ASP A 765 -3.60 13.28 1.59
C ASP A 765 -2.30 13.91 1.03
N GLU A 766 -1.15 13.45 1.52
CA GLU A 766 0.16 14.01 1.12
C GLU A 766 0.51 13.80 -0.35
N ARG A 767 -0.18 12.87 -1.04
CA ARG A 767 0.08 12.56 -2.46
C ARG A 767 -0.25 13.73 -3.39
N ILE A 768 -0.99 14.73 -2.91
CA ILE A 768 -1.32 15.96 -3.66
C ILE A 768 -0.05 16.64 -4.19
N SER A 769 1.05 16.58 -3.44
CA SER A 769 2.34 17.10 -3.87
C SER A 769 2.84 16.48 -5.17
N ASP A 770 2.38 15.29 -5.56
CA ASP A 770 2.74 14.67 -6.83
C ASP A 770 1.92 15.16 -8.03
N TYR A 771 0.81 15.86 -7.80
CA TYR A 771 -0.14 16.31 -8.83
C TYR A 771 -0.26 17.84 -8.91
N ALA A 772 0.05 18.55 -7.82
CA ALA A 772 -0.09 19.99 -7.72
C ALA A 772 1.13 20.76 -8.27
N PHE A 773 0.90 21.90 -8.92
CA PHE A 773 1.92 22.82 -9.40
C PHE A 773 1.72 24.18 -8.74
N ALA A 774 2.76 24.74 -8.13
CA ALA A 774 2.68 26.07 -7.54
C ALA A 774 2.97 27.15 -8.60
N SER A 775 2.06 28.10 -8.78
CA SER A 775 2.25 29.19 -9.74
C SER A 775 3.20 30.27 -9.23
N HIS A 776 2.78 31.00 -8.20
CA HIS A 776 3.47 32.18 -7.73
C HIS A 776 3.62 32.21 -6.21
N ILE A 777 4.61 32.97 -5.75
CA ILE A 777 4.75 33.32 -4.34
C ILE A 777 3.82 34.52 -4.09
N SER A 778 2.75 34.29 -3.34
CA SER A 778 1.86 35.35 -2.89
C SER A 778 2.62 36.30 -1.95
N ARG A 779 2.24 37.58 -1.93
CA ARG A 779 2.89 38.62 -1.10
C ARG A 779 2.91 38.28 0.41
N GLU A 780 2.00 37.42 0.86
CA GLU A 780 1.87 36.99 2.25
C GLU A 780 2.95 35.99 2.68
N ARG A 781 3.55 36.24 3.85
CA ARG A 781 4.74 35.54 4.35
C ARG A 781 4.62 34.02 4.47
N LEU A 782 3.45 33.51 4.87
CA LEU A 782 3.25 32.07 5.07
C LEU A 782 3.02 31.29 3.76
N ALA A 783 2.74 31.97 2.64
CA ALA A 783 2.45 31.28 1.38
C ALA A 783 3.66 30.44 0.92
N GLY A 784 4.86 31.04 0.89
CA GLY A 784 6.08 30.33 0.52
C GLY A 784 6.40 29.15 1.45
N GLN A 785 6.30 29.36 2.77
CA GLN A 785 6.56 28.30 3.76
C GLN A 785 5.56 27.14 3.67
N ALA A 786 4.30 27.42 3.33
CA ALA A 786 3.29 26.39 3.12
C ALA A 786 3.58 25.57 1.85
N LEU A 787 4.03 26.21 0.77
CA LEU A 787 4.47 25.51 -0.44
C LEU A 787 5.70 24.63 -0.17
N GLU A 788 6.70 25.14 0.55
CA GLU A 788 7.90 24.38 0.95
C GLU A 788 7.53 23.16 1.79
N ARG A 789 6.57 23.28 2.72
CA ARG A 789 6.09 22.15 3.52
C ARG A 789 5.47 21.03 2.66
N MET A 790 4.86 21.39 1.54
CA MET A 790 4.30 20.43 0.57
C MET A 790 5.35 19.96 -0.45
N ASP A 791 6.62 20.33 -0.31
CA ASP A 791 7.67 20.05 -1.30
C ASP A 791 7.33 20.62 -2.70
N LEU A 792 6.72 21.80 -2.71
CA LEU A 792 6.33 22.53 -3.93
C LEU A 792 7.13 23.83 -4.06
N ARG A 793 7.47 24.17 -5.30
CA ARG A 793 8.20 25.40 -5.64
C ARG A 793 7.41 26.23 -6.64
N ALA A 794 7.04 27.45 -6.23
CA ALA A 794 6.51 28.45 -7.15
C ALA A 794 7.61 29.03 -8.05
N ILE A 795 7.25 29.43 -9.26
CA ILE A 795 8.22 29.93 -10.26
C ILE A 795 8.02 31.42 -10.61
N ILE A 796 6.88 32.00 -10.26
CA ILE A 796 6.59 33.42 -10.43
C ILE A 796 6.76 34.13 -9.09
N ASP A 797 7.65 35.10 -9.01
CA ASP A 797 7.79 36.00 -7.87
C ASP A 797 7.57 37.43 -8.35
N ALA A 798 6.32 37.89 -8.25
CA ALA A 798 5.86 39.16 -8.78
C ALA A 798 5.03 39.95 -7.76
N GLU A 799 5.11 39.57 -6.48
CA GLU A 799 4.32 40.14 -5.37
C GLU A 799 2.81 40.19 -5.65
N MET A 800 2.30 39.23 -6.44
CA MET A 800 0.88 39.16 -6.79
C MET A 800 0.03 38.84 -5.56
N SER A 801 -1.15 39.46 -5.49
CA SER A 801 -2.11 39.26 -4.41
C SER A 801 -3.56 39.51 -4.87
N LEU A 802 -3.84 39.27 -6.16
CA LEU A 802 -5.18 39.44 -6.73
C LEU A 802 -6.10 38.26 -6.36
N GLY A 803 -5.57 37.04 -6.37
CA GLY A 803 -6.36 35.81 -6.28
C GLY A 803 -6.99 35.46 -7.63
N GLU A 804 -8.22 34.94 -7.60
CA GLU A 804 -9.03 34.66 -8.79
C GLU A 804 -8.50 33.58 -9.75
N GLY A 805 -7.34 32.98 -9.49
CA GLY A 805 -6.66 32.08 -10.43
C GLY A 805 -5.66 32.79 -11.35
N SER A 806 -5.39 34.08 -11.11
CA SER A 806 -4.57 34.93 -11.98
C SER A 806 -3.14 34.41 -12.16
N GLY A 807 -2.45 34.01 -11.09
CA GLY A 807 -1.12 33.42 -11.17
C GLY A 807 -1.15 32.02 -11.76
N ALA A 808 -2.17 31.22 -11.44
CA ALA A 808 -2.35 29.89 -12.04
C ALA A 808 -2.47 29.95 -13.58
N VAL A 809 -3.22 30.92 -14.10
CA VAL A 809 -3.32 31.17 -15.56
C VAL A 809 -2.00 31.64 -16.15
N LEU A 810 -1.21 32.46 -15.43
CA LEU A 810 0.10 32.92 -15.91
C LEU A 810 1.19 31.85 -15.89
N LEU A 811 1.03 30.79 -15.09
CA LEU A 811 1.93 29.63 -15.11
C LEU A 811 1.79 28.81 -16.41
N ILE A 812 0.56 28.70 -16.93
CA ILE A 812 0.22 27.88 -18.10
C ILE A 812 1.11 28.17 -19.32
N PRO A 813 1.30 29.42 -19.79
CA PRO A 813 2.17 29.68 -20.95
C PRO A 813 3.63 29.29 -20.71
N LEU A 814 4.13 29.39 -19.47
CA LEU A 814 5.49 28.94 -19.12
C LEU A 814 5.60 27.42 -19.21
N LEU A 815 4.60 26.69 -18.71
CA LEU A 815 4.53 25.23 -18.84
C LEU A 815 4.39 24.81 -20.30
N ALA A 816 3.52 25.48 -21.07
CA ALA A 816 3.31 25.19 -22.48
C ALA A 816 4.60 25.36 -23.30
N ALA A 817 5.36 26.43 -23.06
CA ALA A 817 6.65 26.64 -23.71
C ALA A 817 7.68 25.55 -23.36
N ALA A 818 7.71 25.09 -22.11
CA ALA A 818 8.60 24.02 -21.68
C ALA A 818 8.20 22.65 -22.27
N VAL A 819 6.89 22.37 -22.32
CA VAL A 819 6.33 21.17 -22.97
C VAL A 819 6.63 21.19 -24.47
N ASP A 820 6.48 22.33 -25.13
CA ASP A 820 6.83 22.49 -26.55
C ASP A 820 8.32 22.24 -26.79
N ALA A 821 9.19 22.80 -25.95
CA ALA A 821 10.63 22.53 -26.01
C ALA A 821 10.92 21.04 -25.85
N PHE A 822 10.27 20.37 -24.89
CA PHE A 822 10.43 18.93 -24.66
C PHE A 822 9.96 18.06 -25.83
N ASN A 823 8.86 18.46 -26.48
CA ASN A 823 8.24 17.67 -27.54
C ASN A 823 8.89 17.93 -28.91
N LYS A 824 9.40 19.13 -29.17
CA LYS A 824 9.78 19.59 -30.53
C LYS A 824 11.28 19.85 -30.73
N MET A 825 12.07 20.09 -29.69
CA MET A 825 13.50 20.37 -29.88
C MET A 825 14.26 19.15 -30.38
N GLY A 826 15.25 19.39 -31.27
CA GLY A 826 16.19 18.39 -31.71
C GLY A 826 17.14 17.93 -30.59
N THR A 827 17.60 16.69 -30.72
CA THR A 827 18.62 16.08 -29.85
C THR A 827 20.02 16.58 -30.22
N PHE A 828 21.00 16.32 -29.35
CA PHE A 828 22.42 16.54 -29.67
C PHE A 828 22.86 15.91 -30.99
N LYS A 829 22.27 14.76 -31.33
CA LYS A 829 22.53 14.05 -32.60
C LYS A 829 21.98 14.81 -33.80
N ASP A 830 20.83 15.48 -33.67
CA ASP A 830 20.20 16.20 -34.79
C ASP A 830 20.96 17.48 -35.16
N ILE A 831 21.81 17.98 -34.25
CA ILE A 831 22.60 19.21 -34.43
C ILE A 831 24.11 18.97 -34.51
N ASP A 832 24.56 17.70 -34.62
CA ASP A 832 25.97 17.30 -34.68
C ASP A 832 26.85 17.82 -33.52
N VAL A 833 26.30 17.86 -32.30
CA VAL A 833 27.01 18.28 -31.08
C VAL A 833 27.21 17.08 -30.16
N THR A 834 28.39 16.96 -29.52
CA THR A 834 28.63 15.92 -28.51
C THR A 834 27.73 16.13 -27.30
N ALA A 835 27.02 15.09 -26.88
CA ALA A 835 26.13 15.14 -25.73
C ALA A 835 26.89 15.44 -24.43
N TYR A 836 26.30 16.24 -23.54
CA TYR A 836 26.82 16.43 -22.20
C TYR A 836 26.67 15.15 -21.36
N HIS A 837 27.56 14.99 -20.38
CA HIS A 837 27.51 13.88 -19.42
C HIS A 837 27.23 14.42 -18.01
N ARG A 838 26.31 13.77 -17.28
CA ARG A 838 26.16 14.00 -15.83
C ARG A 838 27.33 13.34 -15.11
N PHE A 839 28.12 14.14 -14.40
CA PHE A 839 29.13 13.62 -13.47
C PHE A 839 28.44 13.12 -12.20
N LYS A 840 28.85 11.95 -11.70
CA LYS A 840 28.28 11.32 -10.50
C LYS A 840 28.73 12.01 -9.21
#